data_AF-A0A150G4I1-F1
#
_entry.id   AF-A0A150G4I1-F1
#
_cell.length_a   1.000
_cell.length_b   1.000
_cell.length_c   1.000
_cell.angle_alpha   90.00
_cell.angle_beta   90.00
_cell.angle_gamma   90.00
#
_symmetry.space_group_name_H-M   'P 1'
#
loop_
_entity.id
_entity.type
_entity.pdbx_description
1 polymer ?
#
loop_
_entity_poly.entity_id
_entity_poly.type
_entity_poly.pdbx_seq_one_letter_code
_entity_poly.pdbx_strand_id
1 'polypeptide(L)'
;MGGILVDRFGKPVAFREGVAAARKVAISSVASQDGKGISLALLGTVADQLQLLASLGYSLQLVLAGDKASCDKASHAILNLLKLKEPVVELPVEHTAEEGALALGAARGFGAQLLVVLGANRGVELEQGRIARVYQPPAAGSAAAAAALPPLVAAAWAAASTSGGVPVLLAGLAEPDVLLRVAAGQDVGTLFDPAAAEAAGGAKAVAAASSARDLAVRARAASRKLQALSSEERSAALLRVADGLLAAQDDILKANAQDVAEATGRISESLLQRLVLKPAKIAQLAEGIRAIAAQEEPLGRMLRKVEVAEGLILDKITAPIGVLLVIFEARPDALPQIASLAIRSGNGLLLKGGKEAAHSNAALHRVIVEALGSDLGPDLISLVTSREEIEGLLALDDVVDLVIPRGSNALVSHIKRNTRIPVLGHADGICHVYVDAAAELPTALRILLDAKTDYPAACNAVEKVLVHKDWVEKGGLQTIREALQKAGVTVHAGDSVKPMLADLPSAPSPRHEYSALAVTIEVVDSMEAAIDHIHKYGSAHTDCIVTTDGERAEAFLRGVDSACVFHNASTRFADGFRFGLGAEVGISTSRIHARGPVGVEGLLTTKWVLRGDGHVVAKDAGVTYKHKPLPAAVAEAEAAGGRGRRHGGGPRCVVM
;
A
#
# COMPACT_ATOMS: atom_id res chain seq x y z
N MET A 1 -11.38 -20.41 30.67
CA MET A 1 -12.27 -20.10 29.53
C MET A 1 -11.81 -18.79 28.93
N GLY A 2 -11.22 -18.79 27.73
CA GLY A 2 -10.64 -17.62 27.10
C GLY A 2 -11.70 -16.77 26.41
N GLY A 3 -11.99 -15.59 26.96
CA GLY A 3 -12.78 -14.57 26.26
C GLY A 3 -11.92 -13.82 25.25
N ILE A 4 -12.50 -13.49 24.09
CA ILE A 4 -11.90 -12.58 23.11
C ILE A 4 -12.06 -11.16 23.66
N LEU A 5 -10.95 -10.45 23.84
CA LEU A 5 -10.94 -9.06 24.29
C LEU A 5 -11.47 -8.20 23.14
N VAL A 6 -12.46 -7.35 23.42
CA VAL A 6 -13.07 -6.45 22.43
C VAL A 6 -12.97 -4.99 22.91
N ASP A 7 -12.76 -4.04 22.00
CA ASP A 7 -12.78 -2.61 22.33
C ASP A 7 -14.18 -2.12 22.71
N ARG A 8 -14.32 -0.84 23.10
CA ARG A 8 -15.63 -0.25 23.47
C ARG A 8 -16.67 -0.24 22.35
N PHE A 9 -16.28 -0.62 21.13
CA PHE A 9 -17.11 -0.75 19.94
C PHE A 9 -17.33 -2.22 19.53
N GLY A 10 -16.86 -3.18 20.32
CA GLY A 10 -17.05 -4.61 20.09
C GLY A 10 -16.07 -5.25 19.10
N LYS A 11 -14.95 -4.59 18.73
CA LYS A 11 -13.95 -5.18 17.83
C LYS A 11 -12.91 -6.02 18.57
N PRO A 12 -12.61 -7.25 18.11
CA PRO A 12 -11.53 -8.08 18.66
C PRO A 12 -10.20 -7.34 18.68
N VAL A 13 -9.58 -7.28 19.85
CA VAL A 13 -8.24 -6.69 20.03
C VAL A 13 -7.21 -7.80 19.79
N ALA A 14 -6.45 -7.69 18.71
CA ALA A 14 -5.42 -8.68 18.35
C ALA A 14 -4.21 -8.56 19.28
N PHE A 15 -3.81 -9.66 19.92
CA PHE A 15 -2.67 -9.72 20.84
C PHE A 15 -1.35 -9.84 20.07
N ARG A 16 -0.35 -8.99 20.38
CA ARG A 16 1.05 -9.17 19.97
C ARG A 16 1.92 -9.51 21.20
N GLU A 17 2.82 -10.48 21.05
CA GLU A 17 3.75 -10.89 22.11
C GLU A 17 4.77 -9.78 22.41
N GLY A 18 5.00 -9.53 23.70
CA GLY A 18 5.90 -8.51 24.24
C GLY A 18 5.32 -7.84 25.49
N VAL A 19 4.10 -7.30 25.39
CA VAL A 19 3.36 -6.71 26.53
C VAL A 19 2.20 -7.61 26.99
N ALA A 20 1.72 -8.52 26.12
CA ALA A 20 0.62 -9.45 26.37
C ALA A 20 0.89 -10.49 27.50
N ALA A 21 2.10 -10.56 28.06
CA ALA A 21 2.46 -11.48 29.14
C ALA A 21 2.29 -10.90 30.55
N ALA A 22 2.15 -9.56 30.69
CA ALA A 22 2.07 -8.91 32.00
C ALA A 22 0.68 -9.08 32.62
N ARG A 23 0.54 -9.98 33.59
CA ARG A 23 -0.67 -10.18 34.41
C ARG A 23 -0.67 -9.34 35.68
N LYS A 24 0.46 -8.76 36.07
CA LYS A 24 0.58 -7.77 37.15
C LYS A 24 0.95 -6.41 36.57
N VAL A 25 0.04 -5.45 36.56
CA VAL A 25 0.26 -4.12 35.95
C VAL A 25 0.10 -3.04 37.00
N ALA A 26 1.11 -2.19 37.14
CA ALA A 26 1.03 -0.96 37.93
C ALA A 26 0.68 0.21 37.02
N ILE A 27 -0.23 1.07 37.45
CA ILE A 27 -0.69 2.22 36.69
C ILE A 27 -0.50 3.46 37.55
N SER A 28 0.34 4.39 37.09
CA SER A 28 0.63 5.65 37.77
C SER A 28 -0.07 6.81 37.08
N SER A 29 -0.71 7.69 37.83
CA SER A 29 -1.28 8.92 37.29
C SER A 29 -1.27 10.07 38.30
N VAL A 30 -1.26 11.31 37.78
CA VAL A 30 -1.10 12.54 38.57
C VAL A 30 -2.47 13.14 38.92
N ALA A 31 -2.72 13.35 40.21
CA ALA A 31 -3.82 14.13 40.76
C ALA A 31 -3.31 15.57 41.02
N SER A 32 -3.81 16.56 40.29
CA SER A 32 -3.39 17.97 40.41
C SER A 32 -4.58 18.87 40.76
N GLN A 33 -4.34 19.89 41.59
CA GLN A 33 -5.34 20.91 41.98
C GLN A 33 -5.73 21.87 40.83
N ASP A 34 -4.93 21.94 39.77
CA ASP A 34 -4.99 22.95 38.71
C ASP A 34 -5.99 22.59 37.58
N GLY A 35 -6.71 21.48 37.71
CA GLY A 35 -7.62 20.96 36.68
C GLY A 35 -6.93 20.33 35.46
N LYS A 36 -5.61 20.12 35.51
CA LYS A 36 -4.83 19.40 34.49
C LYS A 36 -4.41 17.97 34.90
N GLY A 37 -4.79 17.52 36.10
CA GLY A 37 -4.73 16.12 36.53
C GLY A 37 -5.98 15.34 36.12
N ILE A 38 -6.07 14.05 36.51
CA ILE A 38 -7.22 13.19 36.15
C ILE A 38 -8.54 13.86 36.56
N SER A 39 -9.30 14.37 35.59
CA SER A 39 -10.67 14.85 35.81
C SER A 39 -11.56 13.67 36.26
N LEU A 40 -12.55 13.93 37.11
CA LEU A 40 -13.59 12.95 37.47
C LEU A 40 -14.25 12.29 36.25
N ALA A 41 -14.31 12.99 35.11
CA ALA A 41 -14.79 12.44 33.84
C ALA A 41 -13.80 11.45 33.19
N LEU A 42 -12.49 11.72 33.32
CA LEU A 42 -11.39 10.89 32.83
C LEU A 42 -11.22 9.63 33.69
N LEU A 43 -11.50 9.75 35.00
CA LEU A 43 -11.61 8.64 35.95
C LEU A 43 -12.65 7.60 35.51
N GLY A 44 -13.79 8.02 34.97
CA GLY A 44 -14.80 7.09 34.44
C GLY A 44 -14.30 6.26 33.26
N THR A 45 -13.60 6.90 32.31
CA THR A 45 -13.07 6.21 31.11
C THR A 45 -11.97 5.20 31.45
N VAL A 46 -11.15 5.50 32.44
CA VAL A 46 -10.10 4.59 32.92
C VAL A 46 -10.68 3.50 33.82
N ALA A 47 -11.68 3.81 34.64
CA ALA A 47 -12.32 2.87 35.55
C ALA A 47 -12.95 1.67 34.81
N ASP A 48 -13.69 1.92 33.73
CA ASP A 48 -14.31 0.84 32.94
C ASP A 48 -13.25 -0.13 32.37
N GLN A 49 -12.10 0.41 31.92
CA GLN A 49 -10.99 -0.38 31.39
C GLN A 49 -10.31 -1.20 32.50
N LEU A 50 -10.10 -0.62 33.68
CA LEU A 50 -9.55 -1.31 34.85
C LEU A 50 -10.45 -2.46 35.30
N GLN A 51 -11.77 -2.22 35.35
CA GLN A 51 -12.74 -3.24 35.73
C GLN A 51 -12.77 -4.40 34.72
N LEU A 52 -12.71 -4.09 33.42
CA LEU A 52 -12.63 -5.09 32.38
C LEU A 52 -11.33 -5.91 32.49
N LEU A 53 -10.17 -5.27 32.65
CA LEU A 53 -8.89 -5.97 32.85
C LEU A 53 -8.90 -6.84 34.11
N ALA A 54 -9.44 -6.35 35.23
CA ALA A 54 -9.57 -7.14 36.45
C ALA A 54 -10.47 -8.37 36.23
N SER A 55 -11.59 -8.23 35.50
CA SER A 55 -12.47 -9.35 35.15
C SER A 55 -11.79 -10.41 34.26
N LEU A 56 -10.76 -10.00 33.52
CA LEU A 56 -9.94 -10.85 32.66
C LEU A 56 -8.73 -11.46 33.40
N GLY A 57 -8.67 -11.32 34.72
CA GLY A 57 -7.67 -11.93 35.59
C GLY A 57 -6.35 -11.14 35.70
N TYR A 58 -6.34 -9.85 35.34
CA TYR A 58 -5.20 -8.98 35.62
C TYR A 58 -5.19 -8.54 37.08
N SER A 59 -4.03 -8.62 37.71
CA SER A 59 -3.74 -8.03 39.02
C SER A 59 -3.26 -6.60 38.79
N LEU A 60 -4.01 -5.62 39.28
CA LEU A 60 -3.77 -4.21 39.01
C LEU A 60 -3.39 -3.49 40.30
N GLN A 61 -2.41 -2.60 40.22
CA GLN A 61 -2.09 -1.64 41.28
C GLN A 61 -2.21 -0.24 40.72
N LEU A 62 -3.04 0.59 41.34
CA LEU A 62 -3.12 2.00 41.00
C LEU A 62 -2.25 2.81 41.96
N VAL A 63 -1.39 3.64 41.38
CA VAL A 63 -0.55 4.60 42.07
C VAL A 63 -1.04 6.00 41.75
N LEU A 64 -1.49 6.71 42.77
CA LEU A 64 -1.91 8.11 42.67
C LEU A 64 -0.81 8.98 43.26
N ALA A 65 -0.26 9.89 42.45
CA ALA A 65 0.72 10.88 42.86
C ALA A 65 0.06 12.26 42.83
N GLY A 66 0.18 13.02 43.91
CA GLY A 66 -0.44 14.34 44.04
C GLY A 66 -0.53 14.80 45.49
N ASP A 67 -1.15 15.97 45.70
CA ASP A 67 -1.42 16.44 47.06
C ASP A 67 -2.39 15.50 47.78
N LYS A 68 -2.21 15.36 49.09
CA LYS A 68 -2.95 14.39 49.91
C LYS A 68 -4.47 14.51 49.75
N ALA A 69 -5.01 15.73 49.73
CA ALA A 69 -6.46 15.90 49.62
C ALA A 69 -7.01 15.45 48.26
N SER A 70 -6.26 15.67 47.18
CA SER A 70 -6.62 15.19 45.83
C SER A 70 -6.48 13.68 45.70
N CYS A 71 -5.41 13.09 46.25
CA CYS A 71 -5.21 11.64 46.27
C CYS A 71 -6.29 10.92 47.09
N ASP A 72 -6.59 11.40 48.30
CA ASP A 72 -7.63 10.83 49.17
C ASP A 72 -9.01 10.85 48.46
N LYS A 73 -9.33 11.95 47.78
CA LYS A 73 -10.60 12.10 47.04
C LYS A 73 -10.69 11.20 45.82
N ALA A 74 -9.61 11.10 45.04
CA ALA A 74 -9.53 10.24 43.87
C ALA A 74 -9.57 8.76 44.26
N SER A 75 -8.80 8.37 45.29
CA SER A 75 -8.77 7.03 45.87
C SER A 75 -10.16 6.61 46.37
N HIS A 76 -10.84 7.46 47.13
CA HIS A 76 -12.19 7.17 47.62
C HIS A 76 -13.22 7.06 46.48
N ALA A 77 -13.09 7.84 45.41
CA ALA A 77 -13.94 7.72 44.23
C ALA A 77 -13.69 6.40 43.48
N ILE A 78 -12.42 6.03 43.30
CA ILE A 78 -11.98 4.82 42.60
C ILE A 78 -12.37 3.55 43.37
N LEU A 79 -12.18 3.53 44.68
CA LEU A 79 -12.58 2.41 45.55
C LEU A 79 -14.09 2.18 45.51
N ASN A 80 -14.89 3.27 45.51
CA ASN A 80 -16.35 3.18 45.41
C ASN A 80 -16.83 2.74 44.02
N LEU A 81 -16.17 3.17 42.94
CA LEU A 81 -16.51 2.81 41.56
C LEU A 81 -16.11 1.38 41.21
N LEU A 82 -14.91 0.94 41.60
CA LEU A 82 -14.31 -0.28 41.08
C LEU A 82 -14.60 -1.55 41.89
N LYS A 83 -15.10 -1.44 43.14
CA LYS A 83 -15.32 -2.59 44.06
C LYS A 83 -14.13 -3.57 44.12
N LEU A 84 -12.90 -3.09 43.94
CA LEU A 84 -11.69 -3.90 43.96
C LEU A 84 -11.37 -4.36 45.40
N LYS A 85 -10.83 -5.57 45.54
CA LYS A 85 -10.63 -6.19 46.87
C LYS A 85 -9.33 -5.79 47.61
N GLU A 86 -8.26 -5.31 46.96
CA GLU A 86 -6.98 -4.89 47.60
C GLU A 86 -6.17 -3.89 46.70
N PRO A 87 -5.16 -3.14 47.22
CA PRO A 87 -5.24 -1.73 47.59
C PRO A 87 -4.78 -0.73 46.51
N VAL A 88 -5.43 0.44 46.49
CA VAL A 88 -4.88 1.68 45.92
C VAL A 88 -3.70 2.11 46.81
N VAL A 89 -2.52 2.37 46.22
CA VAL A 89 -1.38 2.90 46.98
C VAL A 89 -1.33 4.41 46.77
N GLU A 90 -1.60 5.14 47.85
CA GLU A 90 -1.52 6.60 47.90
C GLU A 90 -0.09 7.02 48.24
N LEU A 91 0.52 7.83 47.38
CA LEU A 91 1.84 8.44 47.62
C LEU A 91 1.65 9.96 47.64
N PRO A 92 1.54 10.59 48.82
CA PRO A 92 1.40 12.05 48.91
C PRO A 92 2.75 12.70 48.57
N VAL A 93 2.80 13.52 47.52
CA VAL A 93 4.03 14.23 47.11
C VAL A 93 3.69 15.68 46.71
N GLU A 94 4.53 16.64 47.12
CA GLU A 94 4.37 18.06 46.80
C GLU A 94 5.11 18.48 45.51
N HIS A 95 5.94 17.60 44.92
CA HIS A 95 6.84 17.94 43.80
C HIS A 95 6.90 16.89 42.68
N THR A 96 6.85 17.37 41.43
CA THR A 96 6.71 16.58 40.19
C THR A 96 7.92 15.73 39.80
N ALA A 97 9.11 16.02 40.33
CA ALA A 97 10.34 15.32 39.98
C ALA A 97 10.54 13.98 40.73
N GLU A 98 9.93 13.81 41.89
CA GLU A 98 10.05 12.60 42.73
C GLU A 98 8.96 11.55 42.44
N GLU A 99 7.89 11.95 41.74
CA GLU A 99 6.72 11.13 41.42
C GLU A 99 7.08 9.84 40.66
N GLY A 100 7.94 9.95 39.63
CA GLY A 100 8.33 8.81 38.81
C GLY A 100 9.14 7.75 39.57
N ALA A 101 9.97 8.17 40.52
CA ALA A 101 10.78 7.26 41.34
C ALA A 101 9.93 6.54 42.39
N LEU A 102 8.98 7.24 43.00
CA LEU A 102 8.08 6.69 44.00
C LEU A 102 7.04 5.74 43.38
N ALA A 103 6.47 6.09 42.22
CA ALA A 103 5.55 5.21 41.50
C ALA A 103 6.21 3.91 41.06
N LEU A 104 7.47 3.99 40.67
CA LEU A 104 8.29 2.82 40.40
C LEU A 104 8.55 1.98 41.66
N GLY A 105 8.84 2.62 42.80
CA GLY A 105 9.00 1.93 44.08
C GLY A 105 7.75 1.14 44.49
N ALA A 106 6.57 1.74 44.33
CA ALA A 106 5.28 1.08 44.56
C ALA A 106 5.06 -0.11 43.61
N ALA A 107 5.32 0.09 42.31
CA ALA A 107 5.21 -0.95 41.29
C ALA A 107 6.13 -2.16 41.58
N ARG A 108 7.35 -1.91 42.08
CA ARG A 108 8.27 -2.98 42.51
C ARG A 108 7.76 -3.73 43.73
N GLY A 109 7.26 -3.02 44.75
CA GLY A 109 6.67 -3.65 45.94
C GLY A 109 5.50 -4.59 45.61
N PHE A 110 4.78 -4.30 44.52
CA PHE A 110 3.70 -5.14 43.99
C PHE A 110 4.18 -6.31 43.11
N GLY A 111 5.43 -6.29 42.67
CA GLY A 111 5.95 -7.21 41.67
C GLY A 111 5.30 -7.00 40.30
N ALA A 112 5.11 -5.75 39.90
CA ALA A 112 4.57 -5.40 38.59
C ALA A 112 5.48 -5.90 37.46
N GLN A 113 4.84 -6.45 36.42
CA GLN A 113 5.48 -6.88 35.18
C GLN A 113 5.47 -5.77 34.11
N LEU A 114 4.70 -4.70 34.35
CA LEU A 114 4.62 -3.50 33.51
C LEU A 114 4.19 -2.32 34.38
N LEU A 115 4.81 -1.16 34.20
CA LEU A 115 4.36 0.12 34.75
C LEU A 115 3.83 1.02 33.63
N VAL A 116 2.58 1.42 33.70
CA VAL A 116 1.96 2.38 32.78
C VAL A 116 1.84 3.73 33.47
N VAL A 117 2.44 4.78 32.93
CA VAL A 117 2.32 6.15 33.42
C VAL A 117 1.38 6.91 32.51
N LEU A 118 0.25 7.32 33.07
CA LEU A 118 -0.84 8.02 32.37
C LEU A 118 -0.77 9.52 32.65
N GLY A 119 -0.53 10.30 31.61
CA GLY A 119 -0.42 11.76 31.68
C GLY A 119 -1.29 12.51 30.67
N ALA A 120 -1.25 13.84 30.73
CA ALA A 120 -1.94 14.71 29.77
C ALA A 120 -1.33 14.66 28.35
N ASN A 121 -0.04 14.31 28.25
CA ASN A 121 0.69 14.25 26.98
C ASN A 121 0.62 12.84 26.36
N ARG A 122 0.63 12.74 25.02
CA ARG A 122 0.53 11.47 24.26
C ARG A 122 1.84 10.66 24.22
N GLY A 123 2.66 10.72 25.26
CA GLY A 123 4.03 10.20 25.29
C GLY A 123 5.06 11.33 25.13
N VAL A 124 6.23 11.01 24.56
CA VAL A 124 7.29 12.00 24.32
C VAL A 124 6.97 12.78 23.04
N GLU A 125 6.36 13.95 23.17
CA GLU A 125 6.22 14.88 22.05
C GLU A 125 7.49 15.74 21.95
N LEU A 126 8.24 15.60 20.85
CA LEU A 126 9.29 16.57 20.50
C LEU A 126 8.66 17.82 19.90
N GLU A 127 9.34 18.97 20.00
CA GLU A 127 8.94 20.22 19.34
C GLU A 127 8.49 19.93 17.90
N GLN A 128 7.31 20.44 17.52
CA GLN A 128 6.56 20.16 16.28
C GLN A 128 5.61 18.94 16.29
N GLY A 129 5.17 18.44 17.45
CA GLY A 129 4.05 17.49 17.54
C GLY A 129 4.40 16.08 17.05
N ARG A 130 5.68 15.69 17.16
CA ARG A 130 6.18 14.37 16.77
C ARG A 130 6.30 13.47 17.99
N ILE A 131 5.62 12.31 17.99
CA ILE A 131 5.78 11.29 19.04
C ILE A 131 7.13 10.60 18.82
N ALA A 132 8.05 10.69 19.77
CA ALA A 132 9.30 9.97 19.75
C ALA A 132 9.15 8.58 20.40
N ARG A 133 9.63 7.54 19.70
CA ARG A 133 9.87 6.22 20.28
C ARG A 133 11.32 6.16 20.78
N VAL A 134 11.55 6.25 22.09
CA VAL A 134 12.90 6.25 22.68
C VAL A 134 13.18 4.90 23.33
N TYR A 135 13.96 4.06 22.64
CA TYR A 135 14.38 2.74 23.14
C TYR A 135 15.80 2.72 23.75
N GLN A 136 16.49 3.86 23.77
CA GLN A 136 17.71 4.10 24.55
C GLN A 136 18.03 5.61 24.52
N PRO A 137 18.32 6.29 25.65
CA PRO A 137 19.11 7.50 25.61
C PRO A 137 20.57 7.15 25.26
N PRO A 138 21.30 8.07 24.62
CA PRO A 138 22.69 7.86 24.23
C PRO A 138 23.57 7.50 25.43
N ALA A 139 24.63 6.72 25.17
CA ALA A 139 25.50 6.12 26.17
C ALA A 139 25.95 7.11 27.26
N ALA A 140 26.00 6.60 28.50
CA ALA A 140 26.49 7.32 29.66
C ALA A 140 27.91 7.86 29.38
N GLY A 141 28.03 9.17 29.21
CA GLY A 141 29.27 9.86 28.84
C GLY A 141 29.07 11.08 27.95
N SER A 142 27.95 11.19 27.23
CA SER A 142 27.60 12.38 26.44
C SER A 142 26.85 13.41 27.30
N ALA A 143 27.60 14.25 28.04
CA ALA A 143 27.03 15.36 28.82
C ALA A 143 26.15 16.31 27.98
N ALA A 144 26.36 16.36 26.66
CA ALA A 144 25.59 17.20 25.74
C ALA A 144 24.17 16.69 25.43
N ALA A 145 23.86 15.39 25.67
CA ALA A 145 22.58 14.80 25.28
C ALA A 145 21.56 14.70 26.44
N ALA A 146 22.02 14.62 27.68
CA ALA A 146 21.13 14.64 28.85
C ALA A 146 20.38 15.98 28.99
N ALA A 147 20.95 17.07 28.46
CA ALA A 147 20.35 18.40 28.48
C ALA A 147 19.21 18.60 27.45
N ALA A 148 18.99 17.66 26.53
CA ALA A 148 18.02 17.78 25.42
C ALA A 148 16.78 16.89 25.55
N LEU A 149 16.67 16.06 26.60
CA LEU A 149 15.51 15.19 26.82
C LEU A 149 14.51 15.84 27.79
N PRO A 150 13.19 15.71 27.56
CA PRO A 150 12.20 16.16 28.53
C PRO A 150 12.40 15.42 29.88
N PRO A 151 12.20 16.09 31.04
CA PRO A 151 12.45 15.52 32.36
C PRO A 151 11.78 14.16 32.62
N LEU A 152 10.56 13.97 32.10
CA LEU A 152 9.77 12.75 32.25
C LEU A 152 10.42 11.53 31.56
N VAL A 153 11.14 11.75 30.45
CA VAL A 153 11.81 10.69 29.67
C VAL A 153 13.06 10.21 30.38
N ALA A 154 13.84 11.15 30.90
CA ALA A 154 15.01 10.84 31.69
C ALA A 154 14.62 10.06 32.96
N ALA A 155 13.54 10.46 33.61
CA ALA A 155 12.99 9.77 34.78
C ALA A 155 12.48 8.35 34.43
N ALA A 156 11.69 8.20 33.36
CA ALA A 156 11.16 6.90 32.93
C ALA A 156 12.28 5.92 32.52
N TRP A 157 13.33 6.42 31.86
CA TRP A 157 14.48 5.60 31.51
C TRP A 157 15.32 5.20 32.72
N ALA A 158 15.64 6.16 33.60
CA ALA A 158 16.38 5.87 34.83
C ALA A 158 15.61 4.86 35.69
N ALA A 159 14.30 4.99 35.73
CA ALA A 159 13.39 4.05 36.36
C ALA A 159 13.50 2.64 35.74
N ALA A 160 13.32 2.48 34.43
CA ALA A 160 13.41 1.18 33.76
C ALA A 160 14.81 0.52 33.96
N SER A 161 15.88 1.32 33.89
CA SER A 161 17.28 0.84 33.94
C SER A 161 17.74 0.44 35.35
N THR A 162 17.31 1.17 36.39
CA THR A 162 17.60 0.82 37.80
C THR A 162 16.59 -0.19 38.38
N SER A 163 15.64 -0.60 37.54
CA SER A 163 14.51 -1.53 37.66
C SER A 163 14.72 -2.90 38.30
N GLY A 164 15.80 -3.56 37.88
CA GLY A 164 15.71 -5.00 37.65
C GLY A 164 14.89 -5.38 36.40
N GLY A 165 14.69 -4.46 35.44
CA GLY A 165 14.13 -4.78 34.11
C GLY A 165 12.61 -4.68 33.97
N VAL A 166 11.89 -3.96 34.85
CA VAL A 166 10.44 -3.73 34.67
C VAL A 166 10.21 -2.71 33.55
N PRO A 167 9.46 -3.06 32.48
CA PRO A 167 9.17 -2.11 31.40
C PRO A 167 8.28 -0.96 31.87
N VAL A 168 8.55 0.25 31.38
CA VAL A 168 7.78 1.47 31.67
C VAL A 168 7.14 2.00 30.39
N LEU A 169 5.84 2.23 30.38
CA LEU A 169 5.10 2.79 29.25
C LEU A 169 4.56 4.17 29.60
N LEU A 170 4.89 5.19 28.80
CA LEU A 170 4.28 6.52 28.88
C LEU A 170 3.14 6.64 27.86
N ALA A 171 1.91 6.85 28.33
CA ALA A 171 0.74 6.97 27.44
C ALA A 171 -0.19 8.12 27.84
N GLY A 172 -0.90 8.66 26.84
CA GLY A 172 -1.80 9.81 27.03
C GLY A 172 -3.20 9.39 27.45
N LEU A 173 -3.75 10.06 28.46
CA LEU A 173 -5.13 9.84 28.94
C LEU A 173 -6.21 10.26 27.92
N ALA A 174 -5.86 11.08 26.93
CA ALA A 174 -6.75 11.48 25.84
C ALA A 174 -6.95 10.39 24.78
N GLU A 175 -6.14 9.33 24.79
CA GLU A 175 -6.24 8.22 23.84
C GLU A 175 -7.38 7.26 24.24
N PRO A 176 -8.36 7.00 23.36
CA PRO A 176 -9.42 6.04 23.63
C PRO A 176 -8.87 4.64 23.90
N ASP A 177 -9.41 3.98 24.92
CA ASP A 177 -9.15 2.58 25.27
C ASP A 177 -7.66 2.25 25.53
N VAL A 178 -6.88 3.25 25.95
CA VAL A 178 -5.42 3.16 26.10
C VAL A 178 -4.97 1.92 26.90
N LEU A 179 -5.60 1.60 28.03
CA LEU A 179 -5.18 0.46 28.86
C LEU A 179 -5.52 -0.88 28.22
N LEU A 180 -6.66 -0.99 27.53
CA LEU A 180 -7.06 -2.21 26.82
C LEU A 180 -6.14 -2.48 25.63
N ARG A 181 -5.78 -1.43 24.90
CA ARG A 181 -4.87 -1.51 23.76
C ARG A 181 -3.45 -1.88 24.21
N VAL A 182 -3.00 -1.33 25.33
CA VAL A 182 -1.72 -1.70 25.98
C VAL A 182 -1.72 -3.16 26.42
N ALA A 183 -2.78 -3.61 27.09
CA ALA A 183 -2.91 -5.01 27.51
C ALA A 183 -2.94 -6.00 26.32
N ALA A 184 -3.39 -5.54 25.16
CA ALA A 184 -3.34 -6.31 23.92
C ALA A 184 -2.00 -6.20 23.17
N GLY A 185 -1.01 -5.48 23.70
CA GLY A 185 0.29 -5.31 23.06
C GLY A 185 0.27 -4.42 21.82
N GLN A 186 -0.66 -3.47 21.75
CA GLN A 186 -0.64 -2.43 20.72
C GLN A 186 0.34 -1.31 21.09
N ASP A 187 0.98 -0.73 20.07
CA ASP A 187 1.90 0.41 20.21
C ASP A 187 1.15 1.71 20.57
N VAL A 188 0.77 1.87 21.85
CA VAL A 188 0.09 3.07 22.36
C VAL A 188 0.96 3.76 23.40
N GLY A 189 1.67 4.80 22.98
CA GLY A 189 2.61 5.55 23.83
C GLY A 189 4.08 5.18 23.58
N THR A 190 4.95 5.58 24.51
CA THR A 190 6.41 5.33 24.44
C THR A 190 6.80 4.28 25.47
N LEU A 191 7.23 3.09 25.01
CA LEU A 191 7.67 1.97 25.86
C LEU A 191 9.19 2.03 26.09
N PHE A 192 9.59 1.83 27.35
CA PHE A 192 10.97 1.73 27.80
C PHE A 192 11.19 0.34 28.39
N ASP A 193 11.81 -0.56 27.62
CA ASP A 193 12.14 -1.93 28.03
C ASP A 193 13.65 -2.19 27.78
N PRO A 194 14.48 -2.15 28.84
CA PRO A 194 15.91 -2.38 28.73
C PRO A 194 16.27 -3.81 28.27
N ALA A 195 15.49 -4.82 28.67
CA ALA A 195 15.77 -6.23 28.38
C ALA A 195 15.37 -6.61 26.94
N ALA A 196 14.23 -6.10 26.46
CA ALA A 196 13.82 -6.28 25.06
C ALA A 196 14.73 -5.53 24.08
N ALA A 197 15.21 -4.33 24.45
CA ALA A 197 16.17 -3.57 23.64
C ALA A 197 17.52 -4.31 23.48
N GLU A 198 17.97 -5.02 24.52
CA GLU A 198 19.20 -5.81 24.50
C GLU A 198 19.04 -7.11 23.71
N ALA A 199 17.91 -7.81 23.87
CA ALA A 199 17.58 -9.03 23.13
C ALA A 199 17.35 -8.80 21.61
N ALA A 200 16.90 -7.60 21.22
CA ALA A 200 16.62 -7.21 19.83
C ALA A 200 17.83 -6.58 19.10
N GLY A 201 19.06 -6.69 19.63
CA GLY A 201 20.26 -6.17 18.97
C GLY A 201 20.48 -4.66 19.10
N GLY A 202 19.88 -4.03 20.11
CA GLY A 202 20.06 -2.62 20.47
C GLY A 202 19.13 -1.63 19.74
N ALA A 203 19.34 -0.34 20.00
CA ALA A 203 18.48 0.80 19.62
C ALA A 203 18.06 0.93 18.13
N LYS A 204 18.71 0.20 17.21
CA LYS A 204 18.47 0.30 15.76
C LYS A 204 17.21 -0.43 15.29
N ALA A 205 16.85 -1.56 15.89
CA ALA A 205 15.75 -2.39 15.40
C ALA A 205 14.37 -1.80 15.76
N VAL A 206 14.22 -1.27 16.97
CA VAL A 206 12.92 -0.81 17.47
C VAL A 206 12.56 0.61 16.98
N ALA A 207 13.56 1.45 16.68
CA ALA A 207 13.35 2.75 16.01
C ALA A 207 12.92 2.60 14.54
N ALA A 208 13.37 1.55 13.83
CA ALA A 208 13.06 1.30 12.42
C ALA A 208 11.65 0.75 12.19
N ALA A 209 11.12 -0.08 13.09
CA ALA A 209 9.73 -0.55 13.02
C ALA A 209 8.73 0.58 13.33
N SER A 210 9.15 1.57 14.12
CA SER A 210 8.33 2.74 14.44
C SER A 210 8.26 3.78 13.33
N SER A 211 9.37 4.05 12.62
CA SER A 211 9.38 5.05 11.54
C SER A 211 8.43 4.66 10.41
N ALA A 212 8.56 3.45 9.87
CA ALA A 212 7.75 2.99 8.73
C ALA A 212 6.24 2.99 9.04
N ARG A 213 5.86 2.54 10.24
CA ARG A 213 4.47 2.56 10.69
C ARG A 213 3.95 3.98 10.86
N ASP A 214 4.73 4.86 11.47
CA ASP A 214 4.35 6.26 11.66
C ASP A 214 4.17 6.97 10.31
N LEU A 215 5.03 6.68 9.32
CA LEU A 215 4.84 7.12 7.93
C LEU A 215 3.51 6.63 7.37
N ALA A 216 3.16 5.35 7.56
CA ALA A 216 1.90 4.76 7.08
C ALA A 216 0.68 5.45 7.71
N VAL A 217 0.72 5.70 9.02
CA VAL A 217 -0.36 6.35 9.78
C VAL A 217 -0.53 7.80 9.32
N ARG A 218 0.56 8.54 9.10
CA ARG A 218 0.51 9.90 8.56
C ARG A 218 -0.02 9.92 7.14
N ALA A 219 0.39 8.98 6.28
CA ALA A 219 -0.16 8.83 4.93
C ALA A 219 -1.66 8.58 4.94
N ARG A 220 -2.17 7.77 5.88
CA ARG A 220 -3.61 7.55 6.07
C ARG A 220 -4.35 8.81 6.52
N ALA A 221 -3.76 9.61 7.42
CA ALA A 221 -4.36 10.86 7.86
C ALA A 221 -4.36 11.92 6.75
N ALA A 222 -3.26 12.05 6.03
CA ALA A 222 -3.10 12.96 4.91
C ALA A 222 -4.00 12.59 3.71
N SER A 223 -4.20 11.30 3.44
CA SER A 223 -5.11 10.87 2.37
C SER A 223 -6.56 11.31 2.61
N ARG A 224 -7.01 11.37 3.88
CA ARG A 224 -8.32 11.93 4.21
C ARG A 224 -8.41 13.44 3.94
N LYS A 225 -7.33 14.19 4.17
CA LYS A 225 -7.25 15.61 3.79
C LYS A 225 -7.30 15.77 2.27
N LEU A 226 -6.56 14.94 1.53
CA LEU A 226 -6.57 14.89 0.06
C LEU A 226 -7.96 14.58 -0.51
N GLN A 227 -8.70 13.65 0.13
CA GLN A 227 -10.07 13.29 -0.24
C GLN A 227 -11.09 14.42 0.00
N ALA A 228 -10.80 15.32 0.94
CA ALA A 228 -11.65 16.49 1.23
C ALA A 228 -11.47 17.63 0.21
N LEU A 229 -10.38 17.61 -0.57
CA LEU A 229 -10.17 18.57 -1.66
C LEU A 229 -11.19 18.36 -2.78
N SER A 230 -11.42 19.41 -3.58
CA SER A 230 -12.19 19.30 -4.82
C SER A 230 -11.41 18.54 -5.90
N SER A 231 -12.10 18.13 -6.96
CA SER A 231 -11.45 17.52 -8.14
C SER A 231 -10.40 18.45 -8.72
N GLU A 232 -10.77 19.73 -8.87
CA GLU A 232 -9.98 20.79 -9.47
C GLU A 232 -8.72 21.07 -8.65
N GLU A 233 -8.82 21.06 -7.32
CA GLU A 233 -7.67 21.23 -6.42
C GLU A 233 -6.67 20.06 -6.56
N ARG A 234 -7.16 18.81 -6.64
CA ARG A 234 -6.31 17.65 -6.91
C ARG A 234 -5.67 17.72 -8.30
N SER A 235 -6.43 18.11 -9.32
CA SER A 235 -5.90 18.29 -10.68
C SER A 235 -4.86 19.39 -10.74
N ALA A 236 -5.08 20.53 -10.06
CA ALA A 236 -4.10 21.61 -9.97
C ALA A 236 -2.81 21.19 -9.26
N ALA A 237 -2.91 20.34 -8.22
CA ALA A 237 -1.73 19.76 -7.59
C ALA A 237 -0.92 18.89 -8.56
N LEU A 238 -1.57 18.07 -9.39
CA LEU A 238 -0.91 17.27 -10.41
C LEU A 238 -0.23 18.12 -11.49
N LEU A 239 -0.89 19.20 -11.94
CA LEU A 239 -0.28 20.14 -12.89
C LEU A 239 0.99 20.78 -12.30
N ARG A 240 0.97 21.18 -11.02
CA ARG A 240 2.17 21.67 -10.32
C ARG A 240 3.28 20.63 -10.24
N VAL A 241 2.95 19.35 -10.03
CA VAL A 241 3.95 18.27 -10.09
C VAL A 241 4.56 18.18 -11.49
N ALA A 242 3.75 18.18 -12.54
CA ALA A 242 4.23 18.10 -13.92
C ALA A 242 5.17 19.27 -14.28
N ASP A 243 4.77 20.49 -13.92
CA ASP A 243 5.59 21.69 -14.17
C ASP A 243 6.86 21.69 -13.31
N GLY A 244 6.77 21.23 -12.05
CA GLY A 244 7.91 21.08 -11.16
C GLY A 244 8.95 20.09 -11.66
N LEU A 245 8.54 18.97 -12.27
CA LEU A 245 9.47 18.01 -12.89
C LEU A 245 10.26 18.62 -14.05
N LEU A 246 9.62 19.43 -14.88
CA LEU A 246 10.27 20.12 -15.98
C LEU A 246 11.21 21.23 -15.49
N ALA A 247 10.78 22.00 -14.48
CA ALA A 247 11.60 23.05 -13.89
C ALA A 247 12.85 22.49 -13.17
N ALA A 248 12.73 21.33 -12.53
CA ALA A 248 13.82 20.66 -11.82
C ALA A 248 14.59 19.63 -12.67
N GLN A 249 14.42 19.65 -14.00
CA GLN A 249 14.99 18.63 -14.89
C GLN A 249 16.51 18.45 -14.70
N ASP A 250 17.26 19.55 -14.65
CA ASP A 250 18.72 19.49 -14.57
C ASP A 250 19.19 18.91 -13.22
N ASP A 251 18.51 19.25 -12.13
CA ASP A 251 18.75 18.67 -10.80
C ASP A 251 18.47 17.16 -10.78
N ILE A 252 17.36 16.73 -11.39
CA ILE A 252 16.97 15.32 -11.48
C ILE A 252 18.01 14.52 -12.29
N LEU A 253 18.42 15.05 -13.44
CA LEU A 253 19.43 14.39 -14.30
C LEU A 253 20.80 14.35 -13.63
N LYS A 254 21.18 15.39 -12.89
CA LYS A 254 22.42 15.41 -12.10
C LYS A 254 22.40 14.34 -11.00
N ALA A 255 21.29 14.22 -10.27
CA ALA A 255 21.11 13.17 -9.27
C ALA A 255 21.15 11.77 -9.91
N ASN A 256 20.50 11.59 -11.05
CA ASN A 256 20.51 10.32 -11.77
C ASN A 256 21.90 9.94 -12.29
N ALA A 257 22.69 10.90 -12.75
CA ALA A 257 24.06 10.65 -13.18
C ALA A 257 24.94 10.12 -12.03
N GLN A 258 24.70 10.57 -10.80
CA GLN A 258 25.39 10.03 -9.61
C GLN A 258 24.99 8.56 -9.36
N ASP A 259 23.69 8.26 -9.36
CA ASP A 259 23.19 6.90 -9.22
C ASP A 259 23.75 5.96 -10.30
N VAL A 260 23.74 6.39 -11.58
CA VAL A 260 24.28 5.62 -12.71
C VAL A 260 25.79 5.37 -12.54
N ALA A 261 26.55 6.37 -12.12
CA ALA A 261 27.98 6.21 -11.87
C ALA A 261 28.27 5.23 -10.72
N GLU A 262 27.49 5.30 -9.62
CA GLU A 262 27.63 4.41 -8.47
C GLU A 262 27.18 2.97 -8.77
N ALA A 263 26.23 2.78 -9.68
CA ALA A 263 25.66 1.49 -10.04
C ALA A 263 26.43 0.77 -11.17
N THR A 264 27.14 1.51 -12.02
CA THR A 264 27.89 0.95 -13.16
C THR A 264 28.89 -0.10 -12.68
N GLY A 265 28.82 -1.30 -13.24
CA GLY A 265 29.65 -2.45 -12.85
C GLY A 265 29.25 -3.14 -11.54
N ARG A 266 28.20 -2.67 -10.84
CA ARG A 266 27.66 -3.28 -9.61
C ARG A 266 26.30 -3.95 -9.81
N ILE A 267 25.52 -3.51 -10.79
CA ILE A 267 24.24 -4.11 -11.19
C ILE A 267 24.31 -4.64 -12.62
N SER A 268 23.33 -5.45 -13.03
CA SER A 268 23.26 -5.93 -14.41
C SER A 268 22.99 -4.79 -15.39
N GLU A 269 23.43 -4.96 -16.64
CA GLU A 269 23.18 -3.99 -17.72
C GLU A 269 21.67 -3.72 -17.90
N SER A 270 20.83 -4.75 -17.75
CA SER A 270 19.36 -4.61 -17.82
C SER A 270 18.76 -3.74 -16.72
N LEU A 271 19.31 -3.78 -15.49
CA LEU A 271 18.89 -2.90 -14.41
C LEU A 271 19.45 -1.49 -14.61
N LEU A 272 20.69 -1.37 -15.10
CA LEU A 272 21.30 -0.09 -15.41
C LEU A 272 20.49 0.69 -16.48
N GLN A 273 20.03 0.01 -17.54
CA GLN A 273 19.19 0.61 -18.56
C GLN A 273 17.84 1.11 -18.03
N ARG A 274 17.30 0.48 -16.99
CA ARG A 274 16.07 0.93 -16.32
C ARG A 274 16.34 2.12 -15.39
N LEU A 275 17.54 2.22 -14.82
CA LEU A 275 17.95 3.28 -13.90
C LEU A 275 18.16 4.63 -14.62
N VAL A 276 18.67 4.60 -15.85
CA VAL A 276 19.02 5.81 -16.62
C VAL A 276 17.77 6.64 -16.97
N LEU A 277 17.77 7.91 -16.58
CA LEU A 277 16.81 8.93 -17.00
C LEU A 277 17.40 9.80 -18.10
N LYS A 278 16.54 10.22 -19.02
CA LYS A 278 16.85 11.14 -20.13
C LYS A 278 15.85 12.30 -20.14
N PRO A 279 16.17 13.48 -20.68
CA PRO A 279 15.24 14.61 -20.77
C PRO A 279 13.88 14.23 -21.38
N ALA A 280 13.88 13.44 -22.46
CA ALA A 280 12.66 12.95 -23.10
C ALA A 280 11.77 12.11 -22.16
N LYS A 281 12.36 11.35 -21.23
CA LYS A 281 11.60 10.58 -20.23
C LYS A 281 10.93 11.51 -19.21
N ILE A 282 11.62 12.57 -18.75
CA ILE A 282 11.03 13.56 -17.83
C ILE A 282 9.88 14.30 -18.50
N ALA A 283 10.03 14.70 -19.77
CA ALA A 283 8.95 15.28 -20.56
C ALA A 283 7.75 14.34 -20.71
N GLN A 284 8.00 13.05 -21.00
CA GLN A 284 6.94 12.04 -21.06
C GLN A 284 6.21 11.87 -19.73
N LEU A 285 6.94 11.89 -18.61
CA LEU A 285 6.35 11.81 -17.27
C LEU A 285 5.42 13.01 -17.02
N ALA A 286 5.88 14.23 -17.30
CA ALA A 286 5.06 15.43 -17.14
C ALA A 286 3.77 15.35 -17.98
N GLU A 287 3.84 14.87 -19.23
CA GLU A 287 2.66 14.70 -20.08
C GLU A 287 1.68 13.64 -19.53
N GLY A 288 2.19 12.49 -19.08
CA GLY A 288 1.37 11.47 -18.44
C GLY A 288 0.64 12.00 -17.18
N ILE A 289 1.30 12.84 -16.39
CA ILE A 289 0.70 13.48 -15.21
C ILE A 289 -0.39 14.47 -15.61
N ARG A 290 -0.20 15.26 -16.67
CA ARG A 290 -1.23 16.15 -17.21
C ARG A 290 -2.45 15.37 -17.72
N ALA A 291 -2.22 14.23 -18.38
CA ALA A 291 -3.29 13.34 -18.81
C ALA A 291 -4.10 12.82 -17.61
N ILE A 292 -3.44 12.41 -16.51
CA ILE A 292 -4.11 12.00 -15.27
C ILE A 292 -4.91 13.15 -14.65
N ALA A 293 -4.35 14.37 -14.65
CA ALA A 293 -5.03 15.56 -14.12
C ALA A 293 -6.31 15.91 -14.90
N ALA A 294 -6.36 15.60 -16.19
CA ALA A 294 -7.49 15.85 -17.08
C ALA A 294 -8.59 14.77 -17.02
N GLN A 295 -8.37 13.65 -16.34
CA GLN A 295 -9.37 12.59 -16.19
C GLN A 295 -10.59 13.09 -15.40
N GLU A 296 -11.77 12.49 -15.66
CA GLU A 296 -12.97 12.73 -14.85
C GLU A 296 -12.73 12.43 -13.37
N GLU A 297 -13.54 13.05 -12.48
CA GLU A 297 -13.40 12.86 -11.03
C GLU A 297 -13.61 11.39 -10.63
N PRO A 298 -12.58 10.71 -10.10
CA PRO A 298 -12.69 9.30 -9.77
C PRO A 298 -13.40 9.03 -8.44
N LEU A 299 -13.40 9.97 -7.49
CA LEU A 299 -13.90 9.76 -6.14
C LEU A 299 -15.39 10.05 -6.03
N GLY A 300 -16.12 9.17 -5.33
CA GLY A 300 -17.55 9.37 -5.07
C GLY A 300 -18.44 9.17 -6.29
N ARG A 301 -17.92 8.64 -7.40
CA ARG A 301 -18.68 8.33 -8.61
C ARG A 301 -19.80 7.34 -8.28
N MET A 302 -21.04 7.69 -8.64
CA MET A 302 -22.20 6.85 -8.43
C MET A 302 -22.18 5.63 -9.36
N LEU A 303 -22.12 4.43 -8.78
CA LEU A 303 -22.14 3.16 -9.52
C LEU A 303 -23.53 2.51 -9.50
N ARG A 304 -24.28 2.69 -8.42
CA ARG A 304 -25.62 2.13 -8.26
C ARG A 304 -26.41 2.97 -7.26
N LYS A 305 -27.69 3.23 -7.57
CA LYS A 305 -28.62 3.91 -6.68
C LYS A 305 -29.93 3.12 -6.57
N VAL A 306 -30.39 2.86 -5.36
CA VAL A 306 -31.60 2.06 -5.10
C VAL A 306 -32.41 2.69 -3.98
N GLU A 307 -33.71 2.85 -4.19
CA GLU A 307 -34.65 3.05 -3.11
C GLU A 307 -34.98 1.68 -2.51
N VAL A 308 -34.34 1.35 -1.39
CA VAL A 308 -34.49 0.06 -0.72
C VAL A 308 -35.90 -0.07 -0.14
N ALA A 309 -36.42 1.01 0.43
CA ALA A 309 -37.77 1.19 0.96
C ALA A 309 -38.16 2.67 0.83
N GLU A 310 -39.41 3.03 1.18
CA GLU A 310 -39.90 4.42 1.14
C GLU A 310 -38.92 5.38 1.84
N GLY A 311 -38.27 6.28 1.09
CA GLY A 311 -37.31 7.25 1.65
C GLY A 311 -35.97 6.65 2.13
N LEU A 312 -35.75 5.35 1.99
CA LEU A 312 -34.50 4.67 2.33
C LEU A 312 -33.63 4.48 1.09
N ILE A 313 -32.64 5.34 0.91
CA ILE A 313 -31.84 5.43 -0.31
C ILE A 313 -30.45 4.83 -0.10
N LEU A 314 -30.12 3.82 -0.90
CA LEU A 314 -28.83 3.15 -0.92
C LEU A 314 -28.05 3.53 -2.17
N ASP A 315 -26.87 4.11 -1.95
CA ASP A 315 -25.89 4.41 -2.99
C ASP A 315 -24.70 3.44 -2.90
N LYS A 316 -24.19 2.99 -4.05
CA LYS A 316 -22.86 2.41 -4.18
C LYS A 316 -21.99 3.41 -4.93
N ILE A 317 -20.92 3.88 -4.29
CA ILE A 317 -20.00 4.88 -4.87
C ILE A 317 -18.57 4.35 -4.92
N THR A 318 -17.72 4.93 -5.76
CA THR A 318 -16.26 4.72 -5.72
C THR A 318 -15.65 5.37 -4.47
N ALA A 319 -14.58 4.77 -3.96
CA ALA A 319 -13.81 5.26 -2.82
C ALA A 319 -12.33 4.90 -3.01
N PRO A 320 -11.37 5.65 -2.44
CA PRO A 320 -9.96 5.24 -2.44
C PRO A 320 -9.77 3.92 -1.68
N ILE A 321 -8.72 3.18 -2.04
CA ILE A 321 -8.29 1.99 -1.30
C ILE A 321 -7.85 2.35 0.12
N GLY A 322 -7.04 3.40 0.29
CA GLY A 322 -6.52 3.86 1.57
C GLY A 322 -5.05 4.26 1.49
N VAL A 323 -4.15 3.40 1.97
CA VAL A 323 -2.69 3.57 1.93
C VAL A 323 -2.06 2.50 1.04
N LEU A 324 -1.26 2.96 0.09
CA LEU A 324 -0.51 2.13 -0.84
C LEU A 324 0.95 2.03 -0.38
N LEU A 325 1.52 0.83 -0.44
CA LEU A 325 2.95 0.61 -0.33
C LEU A 325 3.50 0.15 -1.68
N VAL A 326 4.41 0.91 -2.26
CA VAL A 326 5.00 0.58 -3.55
C VAL A 326 6.49 0.35 -3.40
N ILE A 327 6.92 -0.88 -3.71
CA ILE A 327 8.31 -1.34 -3.60
C ILE A 327 8.84 -1.53 -5.01
N PHE A 328 9.90 -0.82 -5.38
CA PHE A 328 10.38 -0.81 -6.77
C PHE A 328 11.90 -0.79 -6.88
N GLU A 329 12.42 -1.38 -7.95
CA GLU A 329 13.86 -1.54 -8.22
C GLU A 329 14.25 -0.89 -9.56
N ALA A 330 15.37 -0.17 -9.55
CA ALA A 330 16.06 0.42 -10.69
C ALA A 330 15.16 1.19 -11.65
N ARG A 331 14.07 1.80 -11.16
CA ARG A 331 13.05 2.50 -11.96
C ARG A 331 12.65 3.81 -11.30
N PRO A 332 13.54 4.83 -11.31
CA PRO A 332 13.19 6.12 -10.73
C PRO A 332 12.01 6.80 -11.44
N ASP A 333 11.78 6.49 -12.72
CA ASP A 333 10.63 6.98 -13.50
C ASP A 333 9.27 6.50 -12.98
N ALA A 334 9.21 5.37 -12.28
CA ALA A 334 7.98 4.85 -11.69
C ALA A 334 7.46 5.76 -10.56
N LEU A 335 8.36 6.39 -9.80
CA LEU A 335 8.01 7.20 -8.62
C LEU A 335 6.98 8.30 -8.94
N PRO A 336 7.21 9.22 -9.89
CA PRO A 336 6.24 10.26 -10.24
C PRO A 336 4.93 9.70 -10.80
N GLN A 337 4.97 8.60 -11.57
CA GLN A 337 3.75 7.97 -12.10
C GLN A 337 2.85 7.46 -10.97
N ILE A 338 3.43 6.70 -10.04
CA ILE A 338 2.72 6.11 -8.89
C ILE A 338 2.19 7.22 -7.97
N ALA A 339 3.01 8.24 -7.70
CA ALA A 339 2.60 9.39 -6.91
C ALA A 339 1.39 10.11 -7.52
N SER A 340 1.41 10.38 -8.82
CA SER A 340 0.30 11.04 -9.51
C SER A 340 -0.97 10.21 -9.53
N LEU A 341 -0.86 8.89 -9.72
CA LEU A 341 -2.01 7.98 -9.62
C LEU A 341 -2.58 7.97 -8.19
N ALA A 342 -1.74 7.93 -7.15
CA ALA A 342 -2.16 7.98 -5.76
C ALA A 342 -2.86 9.31 -5.40
N ILE A 343 -2.32 10.44 -5.86
CA ILE A 343 -2.93 11.77 -5.69
C ILE A 343 -4.31 11.82 -6.35
N ARG A 344 -4.42 11.42 -7.62
CA ARG A 344 -5.71 11.47 -8.34
C ARG A 344 -6.75 10.55 -7.72
N SER A 345 -6.33 9.37 -7.26
CA SER A 345 -7.18 8.36 -6.64
C SER A 345 -7.42 8.58 -5.13
N GLY A 346 -6.93 9.66 -4.52
CA GLY A 346 -7.22 9.96 -3.10
C GLY A 346 -6.53 9.07 -2.08
N ASN A 347 -5.42 8.42 -2.46
CA ASN A 347 -4.69 7.46 -1.62
C ASN A 347 -3.46 8.10 -0.96
N GLY A 348 -3.10 7.59 0.22
CA GLY A 348 -1.79 7.84 0.85
C GLY A 348 -0.75 6.88 0.28
N LEU A 349 0.52 7.25 0.27
CA LEU A 349 1.56 6.51 -0.45
C LEU A 349 2.87 6.40 0.34
N LEU A 350 3.33 5.16 0.51
CA LEU A 350 4.67 4.81 0.93
C LEU A 350 5.46 4.29 -0.27
N LEU A 351 6.64 4.85 -0.50
CA LEU A 351 7.54 4.49 -1.58
C LEU A 351 8.81 3.87 -1.01
N LYS A 352 9.15 2.66 -1.43
CA LYS A 352 10.43 2.02 -1.10
C LYS A 352 11.17 1.68 -2.38
N GLY A 353 12.03 2.61 -2.81
CA GLY A 353 12.93 2.40 -3.94
C GLY A 353 14.15 1.55 -3.58
N GLY A 354 14.76 0.96 -4.60
CA GLY A 354 16.08 0.32 -4.51
C GLY A 354 17.19 1.32 -4.21
N LYS A 355 18.30 0.82 -3.66
CA LYS A 355 19.42 1.66 -3.18
C LYS A 355 20.20 2.29 -4.35
N GLU A 356 20.17 1.64 -5.50
CA GLU A 356 20.78 2.06 -6.75
C GLU A 356 20.15 3.30 -7.38
N ALA A 357 18.96 3.72 -6.92
CA ALA A 357 18.25 4.90 -7.41
C ALA A 357 18.03 5.96 -6.31
N ALA A 358 18.87 5.95 -5.27
CA ALA A 358 18.64 6.74 -4.06
C ALA A 358 18.63 8.25 -4.33
N HIS A 359 19.58 8.75 -5.12
CA HIS A 359 19.70 10.17 -5.42
C HIS A 359 18.55 10.65 -6.31
N SER A 360 18.24 9.91 -7.38
CA SER A 360 17.11 10.15 -8.26
C SER A 360 15.78 10.17 -7.50
N ASN A 361 15.53 9.16 -6.67
CA ASN A 361 14.28 9.05 -5.93
C ASN A 361 14.11 10.21 -4.95
N ALA A 362 15.18 10.63 -4.27
CA ALA A 362 15.13 11.79 -3.38
C ALA A 362 14.82 13.09 -4.16
N ALA A 363 15.46 13.31 -5.32
CA ALA A 363 15.22 14.48 -6.15
C ALA A 363 13.77 14.55 -6.66
N LEU A 364 13.25 13.42 -7.16
CA LEU A 364 11.87 13.31 -7.66
C LEU A 364 10.84 13.45 -6.52
N HIS A 365 11.09 12.81 -5.38
CA HIS A 365 10.23 12.90 -4.20
C HIS A 365 10.13 14.34 -3.69
N ARG A 366 11.26 15.07 -3.62
CA ARG A 366 11.30 16.48 -3.24
C ARG A 366 10.37 17.34 -4.11
N VAL A 367 10.48 17.21 -5.43
CA VAL A 367 9.64 17.96 -6.39
C VAL A 367 8.15 17.71 -6.14
N ILE A 368 7.77 16.45 -5.92
CA ILE A 368 6.37 16.07 -5.69
C ILE A 368 5.86 16.63 -4.36
N VAL A 369 6.64 16.52 -3.29
CA VAL A 369 6.27 17.02 -1.96
C VAL A 369 6.13 18.55 -1.97
N GLU A 370 7.06 19.26 -2.61
CA GLU A 370 7.00 20.72 -2.76
C GLU A 370 5.77 21.15 -3.56
N ALA A 371 5.43 20.43 -4.64
CA ALA A 371 4.23 20.68 -5.42
C ALA A 371 2.93 20.44 -4.64
N LEU A 372 2.93 19.58 -3.62
CA LEU A 372 1.78 19.33 -2.75
C LEU A 372 1.67 20.32 -1.58
N GLY A 373 2.74 21.06 -1.29
CA GLY A 373 2.82 22.00 -0.16
C GLY A 373 3.13 21.32 1.19
N SER A 374 3.60 22.12 2.15
CA SER A 374 4.07 21.66 3.47
C SER A 374 3.02 20.93 4.30
N ASP A 375 1.75 21.26 4.12
CA ASP A 375 0.67 20.80 5.00
C ASP A 375 0.10 19.42 4.61
N LEU A 376 0.41 18.98 3.38
CA LEU A 376 -0.08 17.74 2.80
C LEU A 376 1.05 16.85 2.29
N GLY A 377 1.99 17.42 1.52
CA GLY A 377 3.01 16.68 0.79
C GLY A 377 3.83 15.70 1.64
N PRO A 378 4.52 16.16 2.70
CA PRO A 378 5.43 15.33 3.48
C PRO A 378 4.75 14.12 4.15
N ASP A 379 3.48 14.28 4.52
CA ASP A 379 2.72 13.22 5.18
C ASP A 379 1.99 12.32 4.18
N LEU A 380 1.54 12.85 3.03
CA LEU A 380 0.79 12.10 2.02
C LEU A 380 1.68 11.10 1.26
N ILE A 381 2.88 11.53 0.86
CA ILE A 381 3.81 10.75 0.05
C ILE A 381 5.13 10.66 0.79
N SER A 382 5.44 9.49 1.32
CA SER A 382 6.65 9.24 2.11
C SER A 382 7.62 8.33 1.36
N LEU A 383 8.89 8.75 1.26
CA LEU A 383 9.97 7.92 0.75
C LEU A 383 10.67 7.22 1.92
N VAL A 384 10.59 5.89 1.95
CA VAL A 384 11.21 5.03 2.96
C VAL A 384 12.67 4.81 2.58
N THR A 385 13.57 5.61 3.14
CA THR A 385 14.99 5.66 2.78
C THR A 385 15.90 4.91 3.77
N SER A 386 15.42 4.58 4.96
CA SER A 386 16.26 3.95 5.97
C SER A 386 16.49 2.47 5.63
N ARG A 387 17.33 1.79 6.42
CA ARG A 387 17.54 0.34 6.31
C ARG A 387 16.35 -0.44 6.87
N GLU A 388 15.12 0.07 6.73
CA GLU A 388 13.92 -0.71 7.03
C GLU A 388 13.94 -1.96 6.15
N GLU A 389 13.91 -3.12 6.80
CA GLU A 389 13.76 -4.39 6.11
C GLU A 389 12.37 -4.42 5.47
N ILE A 390 12.30 -4.85 4.21
CA ILE A 390 11.03 -5.00 3.47
C ILE A 390 9.99 -5.75 4.31
N GLU A 391 10.42 -6.76 5.07
CA GLU A 391 9.60 -7.53 6.00
C GLU A 391 8.83 -6.67 7.01
N GLY A 392 9.46 -5.63 7.56
CA GLY A 392 8.81 -4.72 8.50
C GLY A 392 7.66 -3.93 7.86
N LEU A 393 7.82 -3.52 6.60
CA LEU A 393 6.76 -2.85 5.82
C LEU A 393 5.64 -3.82 5.43
N LEU A 394 6.00 -5.06 5.08
CA LEU A 394 5.05 -6.10 4.68
C LEU A 394 4.19 -6.62 5.85
N ALA A 395 4.61 -6.35 7.09
CA ALA A 395 3.89 -6.68 8.31
C ALA A 395 2.89 -5.59 8.78
N LEU A 396 2.69 -4.54 7.99
CA LEU A 396 1.79 -3.41 8.31
C LEU A 396 0.37 -3.62 7.74
N ASP A 397 -0.16 -4.85 7.80
CA ASP A 397 -1.49 -5.22 7.28
C ASP A 397 -2.68 -4.57 8.02
N ASP A 398 -2.40 -3.84 9.11
CA ASP A 398 -3.38 -3.06 9.84
C ASP A 398 -3.50 -1.59 9.38
N VAL A 399 -2.51 -1.08 8.62
CA VAL A 399 -2.49 0.32 8.15
C VAL A 399 -2.29 0.44 6.63
N VAL A 400 -1.55 -0.47 6.00
CA VAL A 400 -1.34 -0.52 4.55
C VAL A 400 -2.40 -1.41 3.93
N ASP A 401 -3.11 -0.89 2.93
CA ASP A 401 -4.27 -1.55 2.33
C ASP A 401 -3.93 -2.29 1.02
N LEU A 402 -2.83 -1.91 0.35
CA LEU A 402 -2.36 -2.57 -0.88
C LEU A 402 -0.84 -2.46 -1.04
N VAL A 403 -0.17 -3.55 -1.41
CA VAL A 403 1.25 -3.56 -1.82
C VAL A 403 1.36 -3.73 -3.34
N ILE A 404 2.23 -2.95 -3.97
CA ILE A 404 2.51 -3.00 -5.40
C ILE A 404 4.01 -3.20 -5.61
N PRO A 405 4.48 -4.43 -5.91
CA PRO A 405 5.86 -4.66 -6.32
C PRO A 405 6.10 -4.28 -7.79
N ARG A 406 7.16 -3.52 -8.06
CA ARG A 406 7.65 -3.21 -9.41
C ARG A 406 9.15 -3.54 -9.51
N GLY A 407 9.47 -4.77 -9.84
CA GLY A 407 10.85 -5.22 -9.97
C GLY A 407 10.94 -6.62 -10.57
N SER A 408 11.94 -7.37 -10.14
CA SER A 408 12.15 -8.76 -10.60
C SER A 408 11.04 -9.73 -10.16
N ASN A 409 10.87 -10.83 -10.90
CA ASN A 409 9.95 -11.92 -10.54
C ASN A 409 10.27 -12.48 -9.13
N ALA A 410 11.55 -12.48 -8.76
CA ALA A 410 12.03 -12.89 -7.44
C ALA A 410 11.51 -11.95 -6.33
N LEU A 411 11.62 -10.63 -6.51
CA LEU A 411 11.06 -9.65 -5.58
C LEU A 411 9.55 -9.79 -5.43
N VAL A 412 8.82 -9.88 -6.55
CA VAL A 412 7.36 -10.02 -6.53
C VAL A 412 6.95 -11.31 -5.78
N SER A 413 7.63 -12.42 -6.08
CA SER A 413 7.35 -13.72 -5.45
C SER A 413 7.70 -13.73 -3.96
N HIS A 414 8.77 -13.05 -3.57
CA HIS A 414 9.13 -12.86 -2.17
C HIS A 414 8.06 -12.06 -1.42
N ILE A 415 7.64 -10.91 -1.95
CA ILE A 415 6.57 -10.10 -1.35
C ILE A 415 5.29 -10.91 -1.21
N LYS A 416 4.83 -11.57 -2.28
CA LYS A 416 3.60 -12.38 -2.26
C LYS A 416 3.59 -13.48 -1.20
N ARG A 417 4.76 -14.03 -0.84
CA ARG A 417 4.88 -15.08 0.19
C ARG A 417 4.95 -14.52 1.62
N ASN A 418 5.36 -13.27 1.79
CA ASN A 418 5.74 -12.71 3.09
C ASN A 418 4.80 -11.61 3.61
N THR A 419 3.67 -11.35 2.95
CA THR A 419 2.70 -10.35 3.41
C THR A 419 1.27 -10.87 3.48
N ARG A 420 0.49 -10.32 4.41
CA ARG A 420 -0.96 -10.46 4.48
C ARG A 420 -1.70 -9.33 3.76
N ILE A 421 -0.99 -8.25 3.42
CA ILE A 421 -1.56 -7.14 2.66
C ILE A 421 -1.86 -7.65 1.23
N PRO A 422 -3.02 -7.31 0.65
CA PRO A 422 -3.28 -7.64 -0.75
C PRO A 422 -2.16 -7.14 -1.67
N VAL A 423 -1.72 -7.98 -2.61
CA VAL A 423 -0.63 -7.65 -3.54
C VAL A 423 -1.17 -7.50 -4.95
N LEU A 424 -0.94 -6.35 -5.58
CA LEU A 424 -1.28 -6.09 -6.97
C LEU A 424 -0.01 -6.11 -7.83
N GLY A 425 0.04 -7.04 -8.79
CA GLY A 425 1.13 -7.17 -9.74
C GLY A 425 1.22 -8.57 -10.36
N HIS A 426 2.05 -8.72 -11.38
CA HIS A 426 2.32 -10.00 -12.03
C HIS A 426 3.68 -10.56 -11.59
N ALA A 427 3.77 -11.89 -11.50
CA ALA A 427 5.05 -12.55 -11.19
C ALA A 427 5.82 -12.92 -12.46
N ASP A 428 5.14 -13.23 -13.57
CA ASP A 428 5.76 -13.71 -14.82
C ASP A 428 5.10 -13.08 -16.06
N GLY A 429 5.85 -13.01 -17.16
CA GLY A 429 5.47 -12.41 -18.45
C GLY A 429 5.55 -13.38 -19.64
N ILE A 430 4.93 -14.56 -19.55
CA ILE A 430 4.95 -15.56 -20.64
C ILE A 430 3.80 -15.27 -21.61
N CYS A 431 4.10 -14.44 -22.61
CA CYS A 431 3.16 -13.99 -23.64
C CYS A 431 3.27 -14.83 -24.93
N HIS A 432 2.12 -15.07 -25.58
CA HIS A 432 2.02 -15.80 -26.84
C HIS A 432 1.58 -14.92 -28.00
N VAL A 433 2.07 -15.25 -29.19
CA VAL A 433 1.46 -14.85 -30.46
C VAL A 433 1.12 -16.12 -31.23
N TYR A 434 -0.16 -16.32 -31.54
CA TYR A 434 -0.67 -17.40 -32.36
C TYR A 434 -0.87 -16.96 -33.81
N VAL A 435 -0.13 -17.58 -34.72
CA VAL A 435 -0.24 -17.39 -36.17
C VAL A 435 -1.23 -18.40 -36.72
N ASP A 436 -2.44 -17.92 -36.97
CA ASP A 436 -3.58 -18.72 -37.37
C ASP A 436 -3.49 -19.24 -38.81
N ALA A 437 -4.27 -20.27 -39.14
CA ALA A 437 -4.29 -20.84 -40.50
C ALA A 437 -4.65 -19.83 -41.60
N ALA A 438 -5.47 -18.82 -41.25
CA ALA A 438 -5.92 -17.74 -42.12
C ALA A 438 -5.13 -16.42 -41.92
N ALA A 439 -3.95 -16.48 -41.29
CA ALA A 439 -3.08 -15.32 -41.13
C ALA A 439 -2.52 -14.83 -42.47
N GLU A 440 -2.20 -13.54 -42.54
CA GLU A 440 -1.31 -13.01 -43.57
C GLU A 440 0.11 -13.01 -43.03
N LEU A 441 1.00 -13.79 -43.64
CA LEU A 441 2.37 -13.97 -43.15
C LEU A 441 3.15 -12.65 -42.99
N PRO A 442 3.07 -11.67 -43.92
CA PRO A 442 3.71 -10.37 -43.73
C PRO A 442 3.23 -9.63 -42.47
N THR A 443 1.93 -9.71 -42.16
CA THR A 443 1.34 -9.12 -40.96
C THR A 443 1.85 -9.83 -39.70
N ALA A 444 1.88 -11.17 -39.71
CA ALA A 444 2.40 -11.97 -38.62
C ALA A 444 3.86 -11.64 -38.30
N LEU A 445 4.72 -11.55 -39.32
CA LEU A 445 6.13 -11.20 -39.14
C LEU A 445 6.32 -9.82 -38.52
N ARG A 446 5.58 -8.81 -38.98
CA ARG A 446 5.66 -7.44 -38.41
C ARG A 446 5.28 -7.44 -36.93
N ILE A 447 4.22 -8.15 -36.56
CA ILE A 447 3.75 -8.25 -35.17
C ILE A 447 4.77 -9.00 -34.32
N LEU A 448 5.26 -10.15 -34.78
CA LEU A 448 6.23 -10.97 -34.03
C LEU A 448 7.55 -10.24 -33.78
N LEU A 449 8.06 -9.55 -34.79
CA LEU A 449 9.29 -8.78 -34.68
C LEU A 449 9.11 -7.64 -33.66
N ASP A 450 8.07 -6.82 -33.81
CA ASP A 450 7.79 -5.75 -32.83
C ASP A 450 7.61 -6.30 -31.41
N ALA A 451 6.81 -7.36 -31.27
CA ALA A 451 6.51 -7.98 -29.99
C ALA A 451 7.75 -8.50 -29.25
N LYS A 452 8.83 -8.87 -29.96
CA LYS A 452 10.08 -9.36 -29.34
C LYS A 452 11.18 -8.30 -29.28
N THR A 453 11.40 -7.54 -30.36
CA THR A 453 12.61 -6.73 -30.54
C THR A 453 12.46 -5.29 -30.05
N ASP A 454 11.24 -4.77 -29.83
CA ASP A 454 11.03 -3.42 -29.27
C ASP A 454 11.67 -3.26 -27.89
N TYR A 455 11.33 -4.16 -26.97
CA TYR A 455 11.91 -4.19 -25.63
C TYR A 455 11.89 -5.62 -25.06
N PRO A 456 12.92 -6.44 -25.33
CA PRO A 456 12.91 -7.88 -25.02
C PRO A 456 12.79 -8.22 -23.54
N ALA A 457 13.19 -7.30 -22.66
CA ALA A 457 13.11 -7.46 -21.20
C ALA A 457 11.79 -6.93 -20.59
N ALA A 458 10.80 -6.56 -21.43
CA ALA A 458 9.46 -6.20 -20.98
C ALA A 458 8.64 -7.47 -20.67
N CYS A 459 7.79 -7.40 -19.63
CA CYS A 459 6.89 -8.48 -19.22
C CYS A 459 5.80 -8.85 -20.24
N ASN A 460 5.60 -8.03 -21.26
CA ASN A 460 4.64 -8.25 -22.34
C ASN A 460 5.33 -8.51 -23.69
N ALA A 461 6.66 -8.72 -23.69
CA ALA A 461 7.35 -9.19 -24.87
C ALA A 461 6.91 -10.62 -25.19
N VAL A 462 6.79 -10.97 -26.48
CA VAL A 462 6.44 -12.35 -26.85
C VAL A 462 7.54 -13.31 -26.40
N GLU A 463 7.16 -14.39 -25.76
CA GLU A 463 8.08 -15.47 -25.33
C GLU A 463 7.83 -16.76 -26.13
N LYS A 464 6.59 -16.93 -26.61
CA LYS A 464 6.12 -18.12 -27.31
C LYS A 464 5.41 -17.76 -28.62
N VAL A 465 5.78 -18.43 -29.70
CA VAL A 465 5.14 -18.30 -31.01
C VAL A 465 4.45 -19.60 -31.33
N LEU A 466 3.12 -19.59 -31.41
CA LEU A 466 2.32 -20.74 -31.79
C LEU A 466 1.98 -20.61 -33.27
N VAL A 467 2.25 -21.65 -34.06
CA VAL A 467 2.05 -21.64 -35.50
C VAL A 467 1.06 -22.74 -35.87
N HIS A 468 -0.02 -22.40 -36.56
CA HIS A 468 -0.95 -23.41 -37.03
C HIS A 468 -0.26 -24.38 -38.01
N LYS A 469 -0.54 -25.69 -37.90
CA LYS A 469 0.11 -26.75 -38.69
C LYS A 469 0.15 -26.51 -40.21
N ASP A 470 -0.87 -25.89 -40.78
CA ASP A 470 -0.94 -25.56 -42.21
C ASP A 470 0.26 -24.70 -42.68
N TRP A 471 0.88 -23.93 -41.80
CA TRP A 471 2.07 -23.14 -42.12
C TRP A 471 3.36 -23.96 -42.22
N VAL A 472 3.37 -25.22 -41.77
CA VAL A 472 4.50 -26.12 -41.99
C VAL A 472 4.61 -26.41 -43.48
N GLU A 473 3.54 -26.88 -44.10
CA GLU A 473 3.50 -27.22 -45.54
C GLU A 473 3.59 -25.98 -46.43
N LYS A 474 3.00 -24.85 -46.01
CA LYS A 474 3.09 -23.55 -46.73
C LYS A 474 4.47 -22.87 -46.61
N GLY A 475 5.43 -23.44 -45.87
CA GLY A 475 6.76 -22.85 -45.65
C GLY A 475 6.77 -21.64 -44.70
N GLY A 476 5.65 -21.32 -44.06
CA GLY A 476 5.53 -20.22 -43.11
C GLY A 476 6.36 -20.44 -41.84
N LEU A 477 6.44 -21.67 -41.33
CA LEU A 477 7.26 -21.99 -40.15
C LEU A 477 8.74 -21.61 -40.39
N GLN A 478 9.30 -22.02 -41.53
CA GLN A 478 10.67 -21.70 -41.91
C GLN A 478 10.88 -20.19 -42.12
N THR A 479 9.91 -19.53 -42.77
CA THR A 479 9.97 -18.08 -42.99
C THR A 479 9.94 -17.29 -41.68
N ILE A 480 9.11 -17.69 -40.71
CA ILE A 480 9.05 -17.08 -39.37
C ILE A 480 10.37 -17.25 -38.64
N ARG A 481 10.91 -18.48 -38.64
CA ARG A 481 12.23 -18.79 -38.05
C ARG A 481 13.31 -17.87 -38.63
N GLU A 482 13.43 -17.82 -39.96
CA GLU A 482 14.49 -17.05 -40.63
C GLU A 482 14.38 -15.55 -40.36
N ALA A 483 13.17 -15.00 -40.36
CA ALA A 483 12.94 -13.60 -40.04
C ALA A 483 13.37 -13.25 -38.61
N LEU A 484 13.03 -14.11 -37.63
CA LEU A 484 13.44 -13.94 -36.23
C LEU A 484 14.97 -14.04 -36.07
N GLN A 485 15.60 -15.05 -36.68
CA GLN A 485 17.06 -15.22 -36.64
C GLN A 485 17.79 -14.04 -37.29
N LYS A 486 17.28 -13.54 -38.43
CA LYS A 486 17.82 -12.34 -39.10
C LYS A 486 17.74 -11.09 -38.23
N ALA A 487 16.73 -11.00 -37.36
CA ALA A 487 16.60 -9.93 -36.38
C ALA A 487 17.44 -10.15 -35.11
N GLY A 488 18.27 -11.19 -35.07
CA GLY A 488 19.13 -11.51 -33.92
C GLY A 488 18.42 -12.24 -32.78
N VAL A 489 17.21 -12.75 -33.01
CA VAL A 489 16.45 -13.51 -32.01
C VAL A 489 16.92 -14.97 -32.01
N THR A 490 17.30 -15.49 -30.84
CA THR A 490 17.58 -16.91 -30.65
C THR A 490 16.27 -17.69 -30.65
N VAL A 491 16.09 -18.56 -31.65
CA VAL A 491 14.87 -19.35 -31.80
C VAL A 491 15.08 -20.73 -31.17
N HIS A 492 14.28 -21.06 -30.17
CA HIS A 492 14.23 -22.39 -29.57
C HIS A 492 13.09 -23.20 -30.18
N ALA A 493 13.36 -24.47 -30.49
CA ALA A 493 12.33 -25.40 -30.90
C ALA A 493 11.63 -25.96 -29.66
N GLY A 494 10.31 -25.79 -29.63
CA GLY A 494 9.45 -26.54 -28.75
C GLY A 494 9.29 -28.00 -29.19
N ASP A 495 8.60 -28.81 -28.40
CA ASP A 495 8.57 -30.27 -28.58
C ASP A 495 7.95 -30.67 -29.93
N SER A 496 6.94 -29.91 -30.39
CA SER A 496 6.29 -30.14 -31.69
C SER A 496 7.17 -29.76 -32.88
N VAL A 497 8.09 -28.81 -32.69
CA VAL A 497 8.96 -28.26 -33.74
C VAL A 497 10.29 -28.98 -33.81
N LYS A 498 10.78 -29.52 -32.69
CA LYS A 498 12.11 -30.15 -32.60
C LYS A 498 12.35 -31.27 -33.63
N PRO A 499 11.37 -32.14 -33.96
CA PRO A 499 11.53 -33.14 -35.02
C PRO A 499 11.64 -32.53 -36.43
N MET A 500 11.03 -31.37 -36.66
CA MET A 500 11.00 -30.68 -37.97
C MET A 500 12.22 -29.78 -38.19
N LEU A 501 12.71 -29.15 -37.12
CA LEU A 501 13.84 -28.21 -37.12
C LEU A 501 14.89 -28.64 -36.10
N ALA A 502 15.51 -29.80 -36.36
CA ALA A 502 16.40 -30.47 -35.41
C ALA A 502 17.65 -29.64 -35.03
N ASP A 503 18.05 -28.71 -35.89
CA ASP A 503 19.20 -27.83 -35.71
C ASP A 503 18.97 -26.69 -34.71
N LEU A 504 17.71 -26.35 -34.40
CA LEU A 504 17.39 -25.36 -33.37
C LEU A 504 17.62 -25.94 -31.96
N PRO A 505 18.13 -25.16 -30.99
CA PRO A 505 18.22 -25.60 -29.61
C PRO A 505 16.82 -25.90 -29.04
N SER A 506 16.70 -26.90 -28.16
CA SER A 506 15.44 -27.15 -27.47
C SER A 506 15.09 -26.00 -26.52
N ALA A 507 13.80 -25.79 -26.28
CA ALA A 507 13.35 -24.88 -25.23
C ALA A 507 13.74 -25.43 -23.84
N PRO A 508 14.18 -24.59 -22.88
CA PRO A 508 14.52 -25.06 -21.53
C PRO A 508 13.31 -25.62 -20.78
N SER A 509 12.12 -25.05 -21.01
CA SER A 509 10.86 -25.48 -20.42
C SER A 509 9.67 -24.90 -21.23
N PRO A 510 8.51 -25.57 -21.24
CA PRO A 510 7.28 -25.02 -21.79
C PRO A 510 6.89 -23.67 -21.15
N ARG A 511 7.17 -23.48 -19.85
CA ARG A 511 6.89 -22.23 -19.10
C ARG A 511 8.14 -21.40 -18.82
N HIS A 512 8.98 -21.22 -19.84
CA HIS A 512 10.18 -20.38 -19.73
C HIS A 512 9.92 -18.97 -20.25
N GLU A 513 10.22 -17.95 -19.43
CA GLU A 513 10.33 -16.53 -19.80
C GLU A 513 11.81 -16.21 -20.02
N TYR A 514 12.19 -15.81 -21.24
CA TYR A 514 13.58 -15.49 -21.57
C TYR A 514 13.95 -14.06 -21.15
N SER A 515 13.00 -13.11 -21.24
CA SER A 515 13.23 -11.67 -21.04
C SER A 515 14.45 -11.13 -21.81
N ALA A 516 14.71 -11.72 -22.98
CA ALA A 516 15.86 -11.48 -23.84
C ALA A 516 15.44 -11.64 -25.31
N LEU A 517 16.37 -11.40 -26.25
CA LEU A 517 16.17 -11.69 -27.68
C LEU A 517 16.13 -13.19 -27.95
N ALA A 518 15.15 -13.89 -27.39
CA ALA A 518 14.90 -15.31 -27.57
C ALA A 518 13.40 -15.61 -27.49
N VAL A 519 12.96 -16.63 -28.25
CA VAL A 519 11.58 -17.13 -28.24
C VAL A 519 11.56 -18.65 -28.39
N THR A 520 10.46 -19.29 -28.00
CA THR A 520 10.15 -20.67 -28.41
C THR A 520 9.10 -20.69 -29.51
N ILE A 521 9.29 -21.50 -30.54
CA ILE A 521 8.27 -21.78 -31.55
C ILE A 521 7.67 -23.17 -31.30
N GLU A 522 6.35 -23.27 -31.36
CA GLU A 522 5.57 -24.50 -31.32
C GLU A 522 4.60 -24.53 -32.50
N VAL A 523 4.31 -25.72 -33.03
CA VAL A 523 3.25 -25.97 -34.00
C VAL A 523 2.03 -26.54 -33.26
N VAL A 524 0.86 -26.03 -33.60
CA VAL A 524 -0.43 -26.46 -33.01
C VAL A 524 -1.41 -26.87 -34.10
N ASP A 525 -2.27 -27.84 -33.80
CA ASP A 525 -3.16 -28.46 -34.79
C ASP A 525 -4.40 -27.61 -35.13
N SER A 526 -4.80 -26.74 -34.21
CA SER A 526 -5.98 -25.89 -34.33
C SER A 526 -5.89 -24.66 -33.41
N MET A 527 -6.88 -23.76 -33.52
CA MET A 527 -7.00 -22.59 -32.63
C MET A 527 -7.33 -23.01 -31.20
N GLU A 528 -8.14 -24.04 -31.02
CA GLU A 528 -8.48 -24.61 -29.71
C GLU A 528 -7.22 -25.13 -29.02
N ALA A 529 -6.37 -25.86 -29.75
CA ALA A 529 -5.07 -26.31 -29.24
C ALA A 529 -4.15 -25.12 -28.88
N ALA A 530 -4.22 -24.02 -29.63
CA ALA A 530 -3.50 -22.79 -29.29
C ALA A 530 -4.00 -22.16 -27.98
N ILE A 531 -5.32 -22.07 -27.80
CA ILE A 531 -5.96 -21.55 -26.57
C ILE A 531 -5.57 -22.43 -25.37
N ASP A 532 -5.67 -23.76 -25.51
CA ASP A 532 -5.29 -24.71 -24.47
C ASP A 532 -3.80 -24.58 -24.09
N HIS A 533 -2.93 -24.38 -25.08
CA HIS A 533 -1.50 -24.13 -24.85
C HIS A 533 -1.28 -22.85 -24.05
N ILE A 534 -1.96 -21.75 -24.43
CA ILE A 534 -1.88 -20.45 -23.74
C ILE A 534 -2.35 -20.58 -22.29
N HIS A 535 -3.49 -21.23 -22.04
CA HIS A 535 -4.01 -21.43 -20.68
C HIS A 535 -3.07 -22.30 -19.83
N LYS A 536 -2.47 -23.33 -20.44
CA LYS A 536 -1.61 -24.27 -19.73
C LYS A 536 -0.23 -23.69 -19.41
N TYR A 537 0.36 -22.94 -20.34
CA TYR A 537 1.77 -22.54 -20.24
C TYR A 537 1.98 -21.04 -20.09
N GLY A 538 1.02 -20.19 -20.47
CA GLY A 538 1.10 -18.74 -20.32
C GLY A 538 1.01 -18.26 -18.88
N SER A 539 1.33 -16.98 -18.69
CA SER A 539 1.19 -16.30 -17.38
C SER A 539 -0.12 -15.52 -17.24
N ALA A 540 -1.05 -15.70 -18.20
CA ALA A 540 -2.28 -14.93 -18.32
C ALA A 540 -2.06 -13.40 -18.39
N HIS A 541 -0.94 -12.97 -19.00
CA HIS A 541 -0.55 -11.57 -19.14
C HIS A 541 -1.11 -10.96 -20.42
N THR A 542 -0.49 -11.26 -21.57
CA THR A 542 -0.90 -10.72 -22.87
C THR A 542 -0.70 -11.76 -23.95
N ASP A 543 -1.74 -12.05 -24.72
CA ASP A 543 -1.66 -13.03 -25.81
C ASP A 543 -2.39 -12.49 -27.05
N CYS A 544 -1.89 -12.82 -28.23
CA CYS A 544 -2.40 -12.29 -29.49
C CYS A 544 -2.69 -13.41 -30.49
N ILE A 545 -3.78 -13.27 -31.25
CA ILE A 545 -4.00 -14.00 -32.50
C ILE A 545 -3.67 -13.12 -33.70
N VAL A 546 -3.05 -13.70 -34.72
CA VAL A 546 -2.91 -13.09 -36.04
C VAL A 546 -3.77 -13.88 -37.02
N THR A 547 -4.83 -13.27 -37.54
CA THR A 547 -5.75 -13.90 -38.51
C THR A 547 -6.50 -12.85 -39.33
N THR A 548 -6.90 -13.19 -40.56
CA THR A 548 -7.85 -12.39 -41.35
C THR A 548 -9.30 -12.83 -41.18
N ASP A 549 -9.53 -13.97 -40.53
CA ASP A 549 -10.85 -14.50 -40.23
C ASP A 549 -11.43 -13.82 -38.98
N GLY A 550 -12.50 -13.04 -39.18
CA GLY A 550 -13.15 -12.31 -38.10
C GLY A 550 -13.84 -13.20 -37.07
N GLU A 551 -14.41 -14.35 -37.47
CA GLU A 551 -15.09 -15.25 -36.54
C GLU A 551 -14.07 -15.94 -35.62
N ARG A 552 -12.93 -16.34 -36.19
CA ARG A 552 -11.81 -16.91 -35.41
C ARG A 552 -11.16 -15.89 -34.49
N ALA A 553 -11.00 -14.64 -34.95
CA ALA A 553 -10.51 -13.56 -34.10
C ALA A 553 -11.41 -13.38 -32.85
N GLU A 554 -12.72 -13.25 -33.05
CA GLU A 554 -13.68 -13.10 -31.97
C GLU A 554 -13.76 -14.33 -31.05
N ALA A 555 -13.65 -15.53 -31.61
CA ALA A 555 -13.60 -16.76 -30.83
C ALA A 555 -12.35 -16.83 -29.94
N PHE A 556 -11.18 -16.43 -30.46
CA PHE A 556 -9.93 -16.37 -29.69
C PHE A 556 -9.99 -15.30 -28.60
N LEU A 557 -10.47 -14.10 -28.92
CA LEU A 557 -10.63 -12.99 -27.95
C LEU A 557 -11.52 -13.38 -26.77
N ARG A 558 -12.57 -14.18 -27.02
CA ARG A 558 -13.44 -14.73 -25.95
C ARG A 558 -12.84 -15.93 -25.24
N GLY A 559 -12.09 -16.78 -25.95
CA GLY A 559 -11.59 -18.05 -25.43
C GLY A 559 -10.33 -17.92 -24.58
N VAL A 560 -9.44 -16.97 -24.88
CA VAL A 560 -8.22 -16.74 -24.11
C VAL A 560 -8.51 -15.95 -22.84
N ASP A 561 -8.03 -16.44 -21.71
CA ASP A 561 -8.30 -15.84 -20.40
C ASP A 561 -7.03 -15.19 -19.82
N SER A 562 -6.51 -14.24 -20.59
CA SER A 562 -5.37 -13.39 -20.21
C SER A 562 -5.85 -12.00 -19.83
N ALA A 563 -4.99 -11.25 -19.14
CA ALA A 563 -5.30 -9.88 -18.75
C ALA A 563 -5.50 -8.96 -19.96
N CYS A 564 -4.79 -9.23 -21.05
CA CYS A 564 -4.99 -8.58 -22.34
C CYS A 564 -5.01 -9.65 -23.44
N VAL A 565 -5.99 -9.58 -24.35
CA VAL A 565 -6.08 -10.47 -25.52
C VAL A 565 -6.21 -9.61 -26.76
N PHE A 566 -5.34 -9.82 -27.74
CA PHE A 566 -5.24 -8.97 -28.92
C PHE A 566 -5.51 -9.72 -30.22
N HIS A 567 -6.00 -8.99 -31.22
CA HIS A 567 -6.13 -9.43 -32.60
C HIS A 567 -5.29 -8.52 -33.50
N ASN A 568 -4.38 -9.12 -34.27
CA ASN A 568 -3.53 -8.41 -35.23
C ASN A 568 -2.77 -7.20 -34.65
N ALA A 569 -2.39 -7.25 -33.37
CA ALA A 569 -1.64 -6.20 -32.68
C ALA A 569 -0.53 -6.77 -31.81
N SER A 570 0.59 -6.06 -31.73
CA SER A 570 1.72 -6.45 -30.89
C SER A 570 1.34 -6.58 -29.41
N THR A 571 1.87 -7.59 -28.73
CA THR A 571 1.69 -7.76 -27.27
C THR A 571 2.27 -6.58 -26.49
N ARG A 572 3.19 -5.81 -27.09
CA ARG A 572 3.77 -4.60 -26.51
C ARG A 572 2.75 -3.50 -26.24
N PHE A 573 1.60 -3.51 -26.90
CA PHE A 573 0.54 -2.54 -26.63
C PHE A 573 -0.08 -2.65 -25.23
N ALA A 574 0.09 -3.77 -24.51
CA ALA A 574 -0.37 -3.94 -23.14
C ALA A 574 0.45 -3.08 -22.16
N ASP A 575 0.13 -1.81 -22.09
CA ASP A 575 0.81 -0.77 -21.32
C ASP A 575 -0.20 0.37 -21.02
N GLY A 576 -0.18 0.90 -19.79
CA GLY A 576 -1.17 1.87 -19.34
C GLY A 576 -1.17 3.17 -20.13
N PHE A 577 0.00 3.66 -20.56
CA PHE A 577 0.05 4.86 -21.41
C PHE A 577 -0.52 4.56 -22.80
N ARG A 578 -0.13 3.43 -23.41
CA ARG A 578 -0.65 3.01 -24.72
C ARG A 578 -2.16 2.74 -24.71
N PHE A 579 -2.73 2.37 -23.56
CA PHE A 579 -4.17 2.20 -23.35
C PHE A 579 -4.90 3.52 -23.02
N GLY A 580 -4.20 4.65 -22.95
CA GLY A 580 -4.82 5.95 -22.66
C GLY A 580 -5.11 6.20 -21.17
N LEU A 581 -4.49 5.44 -20.26
CA LEU A 581 -4.64 5.62 -18.81
C LEU A 581 -3.76 6.74 -18.24
N GLY A 582 -2.91 7.36 -19.07
CA GLY A 582 -1.93 8.38 -18.70
C GLY A 582 -0.67 7.80 -18.04
N ALA A 583 -0.84 6.92 -17.05
CA ALA A 583 0.24 6.11 -16.48
C ALA A 583 -0.31 4.80 -15.90
N GLU A 584 0.59 3.94 -15.40
CA GLU A 584 0.23 2.72 -14.69
C GLU A 584 1.05 2.50 -13.41
N VAL A 585 0.39 2.02 -12.35
CA VAL A 585 1.10 1.51 -11.17
C VAL A 585 1.74 0.15 -11.43
N GLY A 586 1.33 -0.53 -12.50
CA GLY A 586 1.85 -1.81 -12.98
C GLY A 586 0.79 -2.56 -13.76
N ILE A 587 1.12 -3.79 -14.16
CA ILE A 587 0.18 -4.71 -14.81
C ILE A 587 -0.23 -5.79 -13.81
N SER A 588 -1.51 -6.12 -13.78
CA SER A 588 -2.05 -7.17 -12.91
C SER A 588 -2.54 -8.35 -13.73
N THR A 589 -2.04 -9.55 -13.43
CA THR A 589 -2.61 -10.82 -13.93
C THR A 589 -3.63 -11.43 -12.97
N SER A 590 -3.92 -10.73 -11.86
CA SER A 590 -4.95 -11.15 -10.90
C SER A 590 -6.34 -11.12 -11.54
N ARG A 591 -7.19 -12.07 -11.12
CA ARG A 591 -8.61 -12.12 -11.53
C ARG A 591 -9.54 -11.37 -10.58
N ILE A 592 -9.00 -10.88 -9.46
CA ILE A 592 -9.74 -10.10 -8.47
C ILE A 592 -9.25 -8.65 -8.49
N HIS A 593 -10.16 -7.73 -8.18
CA HIS A 593 -9.93 -6.28 -8.09
C HIS A 593 -9.64 -5.58 -9.42
N ALA A 594 -8.41 -5.68 -9.93
CA ALA A 594 -7.97 -5.03 -11.17
C ALA A 594 -7.10 -5.98 -11.99
N ARG A 595 -7.26 -5.97 -13.32
CA ARG A 595 -6.62 -6.87 -14.27
C ARG A 595 -6.20 -6.11 -15.53
N GLY A 596 -4.99 -6.38 -16.04
CA GLY A 596 -4.36 -5.61 -17.11
C GLY A 596 -3.55 -4.43 -16.56
N PRO A 597 -3.17 -3.46 -17.41
CA PRO A 597 -2.58 -2.19 -16.96
C PRO A 597 -3.47 -1.46 -15.95
N VAL A 598 -2.89 -1.09 -14.81
CA VAL A 598 -3.63 -0.55 -13.67
C VAL A 598 -3.40 0.96 -13.56
N GLY A 599 -4.40 1.75 -13.94
CA GLY A 599 -4.45 3.20 -13.79
C GLY A 599 -5.18 3.65 -12.52
N VAL A 600 -5.78 4.84 -12.54
CA VAL A 600 -6.50 5.45 -11.39
C VAL A 600 -7.63 4.57 -10.88
N GLU A 601 -8.45 3.99 -11.76
CA GLU A 601 -9.60 3.18 -11.36
C GLU A 601 -9.20 1.93 -10.56
N GLY A 602 -8.05 1.33 -10.90
CA GLY A 602 -7.52 0.18 -10.18
C GLY A 602 -6.97 0.50 -8.78
N LEU A 603 -6.93 1.78 -8.40
CA LEU A 603 -6.59 2.24 -7.05
C LEU A 603 -7.81 2.68 -6.25
N LEU A 604 -9.02 2.34 -6.72
CA LEU A 604 -10.29 2.60 -6.06
C LEU A 604 -10.97 1.30 -5.65
N THR A 605 -11.76 1.37 -4.60
CA THR A 605 -12.74 0.37 -4.17
C THR A 605 -14.14 0.99 -4.20
N THR A 606 -15.12 0.33 -3.58
CA THR A 606 -16.50 0.83 -3.50
C THR A 606 -16.99 0.93 -2.06
N LYS A 607 -17.89 1.88 -1.80
CA LYS A 607 -18.53 2.11 -0.50
C LYS A 607 -20.04 2.16 -0.68
N TRP A 608 -20.77 1.52 0.23
CA TRP A 608 -22.22 1.61 0.32
C TRP A 608 -22.62 2.72 1.30
N VAL A 609 -23.49 3.62 0.87
CA VAL A 609 -24.00 4.74 1.67
C VAL A 609 -25.51 4.65 1.72
N LEU A 610 -26.05 4.33 2.88
CA LEU A 610 -27.47 4.24 3.14
C LEU A 610 -27.94 5.50 3.87
N ARG A 611 -28.95 6.18 3.34
CA ARG A 611 -29.60 7.33 3.96
C ARG A 611 -31.05 6.99 4.23
N GLY A 612 -31.49 7.16 5.47
CA GLY A 612 -32.87 6.94 5.87
C GLY A 612 -33.27 7.92 6.97
N ASP A 613 -34.56 7.93 7.26
CA ASP A 613 -35.19 8.80 8.24
C ASP A 613 -35.69 7.97 9.45
N GLY A 614 -34.76 7.42 10.23
CA GLY A 614 -35.10 6.58 11.40
C GLY A 614 -35.58 5.15 11.08
N HIS A 615 -35.24 4.62 9.90
CA HIS A 615 -35.62 3.27 9.49
C HIS A 615 -35.04 2.20 10.42
N VAL A 616 -35.89 1.23 10.81
CA VAL A 616 -35.49 0.08 11.63
C VAL A 616 -35.88 -1.23 10.95
N VAL A 617 -35.06 -2.27 11.12
CA VAL A 617 -35.34 -3.60 10.56
C VAL A 617 -36.51 -4.26 11.29
N ALA A 618 -36.55 -4.19 12.63
CA ALA A 618 -37.58 -4.79 13.49
C ALA A 618 -37.99 -6.22 13.06
N LYS A 619 -36.99 -7.13 12.96
CA LYS A 619 -37.17 -8.51 12.45
C LYS A 619 -37.82 -8.57 11.05
N ASP A 620 -37.42 -7.64 10.18
CA ASP A 620 -37.96 -7.40 8.84
C ASP A 620 -39.46 -7.04 8.80
N ALA A 621 -40.03 -6.63 9.94
CA ALA A 621 -41.40 -6.11 10.02
C ALA A 621 -41.45 -4.57 10.14
N GLY A 622 -40.31 -3.91 10.32
CA GLY A 622 -40.22 -2.45 10.50
C GLY A 622 -40.18 -1.66 9.20
N VAL A 623 -40.08 -2.34 8.06
CA VAL A 623 -39.90 -1.73 6.75
C VAL A 623 -40.51 -2.59 5.67
N THR A 624 -41.13 -1.96 4.67
CA THR A 624 -41.57 -2.64 3.44
C THR A 624 -40.56 -2.39 2.34
N TYR A 625 -39.87 -3.44 1.91
CA TYR A 625 -38.85 -3.33 0.88
C TYR A 625 -39.46 -3.10 -0.52
N LYS A 626 -38.89 -2.14 -1.26
CA LYS A 626 -39.23 -1.82 -2.66
C LYS A 626 -38.15 -2.27 -3.63
N HIS A 627 -36.88 -2.16 -3.23
CA HIS A 627 -35.70 -2.41 -4.07
C HIS A 627 -35.74 -1.73 -5.45
N LYS A 628 -36.35 -0.55 -5.54
CA LYS A 628 -36.56 0.16 -6.79
C LYS A 628 -35.23 0.77 -7.26
N PRO A 629 -34.67 0.34 -8.42
CA PRO A 629 -33.50 1.00 -8.97
C PRO A 629 -33.85 2.46 -9.29
N LEU A 630 -32.96 3.37 -8.90
CA LEU A 630 -33.05 4.77 -9.26
C LEU A 630 -31.97 5.08 -10.30
N PRO A 631 -32.17 6.10 -11.16
CA PRO A 631 -31.13 6.55 -12.06
C PRO A 631 -29.84 6.87 -11.27
N ALA A 632 -28.74 6.20 -11.61
CA ALA A 632 -27.42 6.68 -11.21
C ALA A 632 -27.18 8.00 -11.97
N ALA A 633 -26.53 8.98 -11.35
CA ALA A 633 -26.35 10.34 -11.90
C ALA A 633 -25.80 10.40 -13.34
N VAL A 634 -25.17 9.32 -13.84
CA VAL A 634 -24.75 9.18 -15.24
C VAL A 634 -25.94 9.27 -16.22
N ALA A 635 -27.13 8.80 -15.84
CA ALA A 635 -28.33 8.89 -16.66
C ALA A 635 -28.96 10.30 -16.70
N GLU A 636 -28.65 11.18 -15.74
CA GLU A 636 -29.16 12.55 -15.74
C GLU A 636 -28.39 13.46 -16.70
N ALA A 637 -27.09 13.22 -16.92
CA ALA A 637 -26.31 13.97 -17.91
C ALA A 637 -26.76 13.67 -19.36
N GLU A 638 -27.09 12.42 -19.66
CA GLU A 638 -27.63 12.03 -20.98
C GLU A 638 -29.09 12.52 -21.17
N ALA A 639 -29.91 12.50 -20.12
CA ALA A 639 -31.29 13.01 -20.17
C ALA A 639 -31.37 14.55 -20.24
N ALA A 640 -30.42 15.26 -19.60
CA ALA A 640 -30.32 16.72 -19.66
C ALA A 640 -29.68 17.22 -20.97
N GLY A 641 -28.77 16.45 -21.56
CA GLY A 641 -28.16 16.73 -22.88
C GLY A 641 -29.12 16.56 -24.06
N GLY A 642 -30.21 15.80 -23.89
CA GLY A 642 -31.24 15.58 -24.92
C GLY A 642 -32.21 16.74 -25.16
N ARG A 643 -32.17 17.80 -24.33
CA ARG A 643 -33.02 19.00 -24.48
C ARG A 643 -32.19 20.27 -24.65
N GLY A 644 -31.30 20.29 -25.63
CA GLY A 644 -30.60 21.52 -25.98
C GLY A 644 -29.84 21.43 -27.30
N ARG A 645 -30.28 22.21 -28.29
CA ARG A 645 -29.65 22.52 -29.59
C ARG A 645 -29.90 21.52 -30.73
N ARG A 646 -31.02 21.75 -31.44
CA ARG A 646 -31.05 21.54 -32.90
C ARG A 646 -30.28 22.69 -33.54
N HIS A 647 -29.10 22.44 -34.12
CA HIS A 647 -28.53 23.19 -35.25
C HIS A 647 -27.30 22.49 -35.82
N GLY A 648 -27.26 22.33 -37.16
CA GLY A 648 -26.05 22.12 -37.98
C GLY A 648 -25.56 20.67 -38.12
N GLY A 649 -25.63 20.11 -39.34
CA GLY A 649 -25.34 18.71 -39.65
C GLY A 649 -23.86 18.34 -39.80
N GLY A 650 -23.63 17.02 -39.74
CA GLY A 650 -22.42 16.29 -40.08
C GLY A 650 -22.55 14.82 -39.62
N PRO A 651 -22.20 13.81 -40.44
CA PRO A 651 -22.52 12.42 -40.14
C PRO A 651 -21.62 11.89 -39.00
N ARG A 652 -22.24 11.47 -37.90
CA ARG A 652 -21.57 10.67 -36.86
C ARG A 652 -21.46 9.23 -37.33
N CYS A 653 -20.22 8.75 -37.40
CA CYS A 653 -19.89 7.34 -37.56
C CYS A 653 -20.35 6.61 -36.29
N VAL A 654 -21.27 5.66 -36.45
CA VAL A 654 -21.72 4.75 -35.39
C VAL A 654 -20.84 3.52 -35.50
N VAL A 655 -20.01 3.29 -34.48
CA VAL A 655 -19.36 1.99 -34.27
C VAL A 655 -20.37 1.15 -33.49
N MET A 656 -20.88 0.10 -34.12
CA MET A 656 -21.55 -1.03 -33.47
C MET A 656 -20.51 -1.96 -32.86
#